data_AF-A0A945DVZ4-F1
#
_entry.id   AF-A0A945DVZ4-F1
#
_cell.length_a   1.000
_cell.length_b   1.000
_cell.length_c   1.000
_cell.angle_alpha   90.00
_cell.angle_beta   90.00
_cell.angle_gamma   90.00
#
_symmetry.space_group_name_H-M   'P 1'
#
loop_
_entity.id
_entity.type
_entity.pdbx_description
1 polymer ?
#
loop_
_entity_poly.entity_id
_entity_poly.type
_entity_poly.pdbx_seq_one_letter_code
_entity_poly.pdbx_strand_id
1 'polypeptide(L)'
;QQLLSFQPYAERPQRANNFVSRLRQAMNARPKSMYTRKRLDSYDRRTYYRLLSQMGVDSEPALRGKLNINYANDWFTGHNTQTNWTADEFINRAAHAMLRAGLVTRSAPNPVTGNIYTAGFIGGKVVNPDIGIAGLRHPSFPVPQNQGVFNPTNGVSSGIQIFPANAYTPEVHRLLQVAANIYDATTNQLVYPNPPTVMRPVFRKYANPGSAPGLFISHYTEVTNDWQRIRRQSFMKLATVVLNSQLAFDTDLHINIHGVPWIVGAKKGLPNFNEYSVESIVQVSRRLEVNKGNKNNISPAMSRNWRTNQMYTLGITNVFGIEGWNSYTNAYPRRLAMDIRHQYQIGLWDHSVTNQSGIALPKLLTNLVSTPYNKFTTLQKKWRGREFKVPLNIGATTITNSIYSTGLKRFFPANRAFTNVFESGFAVPDWKLHITNRVQYFLVDLDLNRVVDAVNLDNLVTSMDITQLTTGQTGAASSLFGSGNLSEGAFWETNRVNASQGNRSPTFGVMNQIQVARGQKPVSAAFWRSYNNDPYTGRNKEKAIQDFDDFLRGTNIRRNPLGKYPSDTIRKQAPFTPTRKIYKRASWQANDPLVHYTVNDLTDPIITDRFSTNNVVYLRPPNTPLPRNNLGLINERYRPWGGGGQLADVNDYNFYAKDPLIVNSDAWQFPDNKFPGIGWLGRVHRGTSWQTMYLKSGVASLTNWWSWSGSFGTHNLMKGFDRDRDGMPDYWETLYGLNPQKQDAYFDPDIDGIVNLQEYRAGTHPLLGTSLLGLSTTHPTNDWRLLQLFTTAPNASAATGLLSVNQTNAAAWSAVFSGLTVLSNSLPDSPTLGAFVAEVGTAEEAHLIQPTSPQLDWILNGTHGQQTMWINGRSNVIYGMNQKRRAKGGFRTLGDVLSTPTLTEFSPFLNINPMEMALKGVPTEQQKYAIHENVMEWIPQQILSLLKEDEPRITVYAFGQALKPAENSIVTRPGQYYQMCTNYAVVGEVFTKTTYKLEDQWEGTNKVFRAVIEDYQVLAEE
;
A
#
# COMPACT_ATOMS: atom_id res chain seq x y z
N GLN A 1 0.43 -31.66 36.54
CA GLN A 1 1.34 -32.32 37.50
C GLN A 1 0.50 -33.39 38.20
N GLN A 2 0.66 -34.70 38.09
CA GLN A 2 1.80 -35.59 37.80
C GLN A 2 1.35 -36.83 36.98
N LEU A 3 2.23 -37.29 36.08
CA LEU A 3 2.50 -38.69 35.69
C LEU A 3 1.34 -39.61 35.23
N LEU A 4 1.08 -39.67 33.91
CA LEU A 4 0.68 -40.91 33.23
C LEU A 4 1.91 -41.51 32.54
N SER A 5 2.78 -42.15 33.33
CA SER A 5 3.82 -43.02 32.79
C SER A 5 3.17 -44.31 32.30
N PHE A 6 3.11 -44.51 30.98
CA PHE A 6 2.90 -45.84 30.43
C PHE A 6 4.17 -46.65 30.66
N GLN A 7 4.20 -47.45 31.72
CA GLN A 7 5.16 -48.55 31.85
C GLN A 7 4.93 -49.54 30.69
N PRO A 8 6.00 -50.07 30.07
CA PRO A 8 5.87 -51.15 29.11
C PRO A 8 5.60 -52.44 29.87
N TYR A 9 4.33 -52.78 30.10
CA TYR A 9 3.96 -54.13 30.50
C TYR A 9 4.18 -55.05 29.29
N ALA A 10 5.30 -55.77 29.31
CA ALA A 10 5.54 -56.91 28.45
C ALA A 10 4.68 -58.09 28.92
N GLU A 11 3.37 -58.04 28.65
CA GLU A 11 2.54 -59.24 28.78
C GLU A 11 2.68 -60.13 27.54
N ARG A 12 2.82 -61.43 27.81
CA ARG A 12 2.87 -62.49 26.79
C ARG A 12 1.62 -62.42 25.90
N PRO A 13 1.73 -62.75 24.59
CA PRO A 13 0.64 -62.55 23.64
C PRO A 13 -0.54 -63.47 23.97
N GLN A 14 -1.62 -62.91 24.53
CA GLN A 14 -2.89 -63.62 24.68
C GLN A 14 -3.61 -63.70 23.32
N ARG A 15 -4.20 -64.86 23.02
CA ARG A 15 -5.07 -65.06 21.85
C ARG A 15 -6.31 -64.18 21.97
N ALA A 16 -6.65 -63.44 20.91
CA ALA A 16 -7.79 -62.53 20.87
C ALA A 16 -9.11 -63.31 20.70
N ASN A 17 -9.77 -63.59 21.81
CA ASN A 17 -10.92 -64.50 21.86
C ASN A 17 -12.28 -63.80 21.69
N ASN A 18 -12.33 -62.46 21.77
CA ASN A 18 -13.56 -61.68 21.62
C ASN A 18 -13.36 -60.42 20.76
N PHE A 19 -14.46 -59.86 20.26
CA PHE A 19 -14.47 -58.70 19.36
C PHE A 19 -13.64 -57.52 19.88
N VAL A 20 -13.77 -57.19 21.18
CA VAL A 20 -13.05 -56.08 21.82
C VAL A 20 -11.54 -56.33 21.90
N SER A 21 -11.11 -57.56 22.18
CA SER A 21 -9.68 -57.96 22.20
C SER A 21 -9.06 -57.96 20.80
N ARG A 22 -9.83 -58.32 19.77
CA ARG A 22 -9.41 -58.22 18.35
C ARG A 22 -9.28 -56.77 17.90
N LEU A 23 -10.22 -55.92 18.32
CA LEU A 23 -10.20 -54.47 18.04
C LEU A 23 -8.98 -53.79 18.69
N ARG A 24 -8.66 -54.11 19.95
CA ARG A 24 -7.46 -53.60 20.65
C ARG A 24 -6.15 -54.05 20.00
N GLN A 25 -6.07 -55.29 19.49
CA GLN A 25 -4.89 -55.74 18.75
C GLN A 25 -4.72 -55.02 17.41
N ALA A 26 -5.81 -54.60 16.76
CA ALA A 26 -5.77 -53.80 15.52
C ALA A 26 -5.32 -52.33 15.73
N MET A 27 -5.43 -51.79 16.96
CA MET A 27 -5.05 -50.41 17.31
C MET A 27 -3.54 -50.19 17.51
N ASN A 28 -2.72 -51.24 17.69
CA ASN A 28 -1.28 -51.10 17.94
C ASN A 28 -0.50 -50.74 16.66
N ALA A 29 -0.18 -49.45 16.50
CA ALA A 29 0.27 -48.83 15.26
C ALA A 29 1.73 -49.13 14.80
N ARG A 30 2.50 -50.03 15.42
CA ARG A 30 3.85 -50.40 14.94
C ARG A 30 4.25 -51.86 15.25
N PRO A 31 3.98 -52.83 14.35
CA PRO A 31 4.55 -54.17 14.47
C PRO A 31 6.00 -54.17 13.93
N LYS A 32 6.96 -54.63 14.74
CA LYS A 32 8.41 -54.69 14.41
C LYS A 32 8.80 -55.74 13.35
N SER A 33 7.85 -56.45 12.71
CA SER A 33 8.15 -57.48 11.70
C SER A 33 6.98 -57.77 10.74
N MET A 34 7.33 -57.98 9.47
CA MET A 34 6.45 -58.31 8.34
C MET A 34 5.63 -59.60 8.55
N TYR A 35 6.12 -60.54 9.38
CA TYR A 35 5.44 -61.82 9.67
C TYR A 35 4.21 -61.66 10.59
N THR A 36 4.16 -60.61 11.42
CA THR A 36 3.01 -60.30 12.28
C THR A 36 1.81 -59.75 11.49
N ARG A 37 2.02 -59.30 10.25
CA ARG A 37 1.01 -58.69 9.37
C ARG A 37 0.02 -59.70 8.76
N LYS A 38 0.35 -61.00 8.73
CA LYS A 38 -0.42 -62.06 8.07
C LYS A 38 -1.47 -62.76 8.95
N ARG A 39 -1.56 -62.45 10.27
CA ARG A 39 -2.43 -63.18 11.22
C ARG A 39 -3.70 -62.45 11.64
N LEU A 40 -3.96 -61.24 11.14
CA LEU A 40 -5.22 -60.53 11.34
C LEU A 40 -6.03 -60.61 10.04
N ASP A 41 -7.26 -61.09 10.13
CA ASP A 41 -8.17 -61.15 9.00
C ASP A 41 -8.41 -59.72 8.45
N SER A 42 -8.39 -59.63 7.12
CA SER A 42 -8.68 -58.40 6.36
C SER A 42 -10.04 -57.79 6.72
N TYR A 43 -10.99 -58.63 7.13
CA TYR A 43 -12.31 -58.23 7.60
C TYR A 43 -12.26 -57.44 8.92
N ASP A 44 -11.54 -57.94 9.93
CA ASP A 44 -11.44 -57.32 11.25
C ASP A 44 -10.66 -55.98 11.19
N ARG A 45 -9.62 -55.90 10.34
CA ARG A 45 -8.90 -54.65 10.07
C ARG A 45 -9.83 -53.60 9.45
N ARG A 46 -10.68 -53.99 8.49
CA ARG A 46 -11.62 -53.07 7.83
C ARG A 46 -12.80 -52.68 8.73
N THR A 47 -13.16 -53.51 9.70
CA THR A 47 -14.26 -53.22 10.64
C THR A 47 -13.90 -52.08 11.60
N TYR A 48 -12.65 -51.99 12.08
CA TYR A 48 -12.18 -50.84 12.86
C TYR A 48 -12.24 -49.51 12.07
N TYR A 49 -11.79 -49.52 10.81
CA TYR A 49 -11.88 -48.34 9.93
C TYR A 49 -13.33 -47.98 9.55
N ARG A 50 -14.23 -48.97 9.38
CA ARG A 50 -15.67 -48.72 9.17
C ARG A 50 -16.36 -48.12 10.41
N LEU A 51 -15.94 -48.51 11.62
CA LEU A 51 -16.44 -47.91 12.86
C LEU A 51 -15.93 -46.48 13.04
N LEU A 52 -14.67 -46.20 12.70
CA LEU A 52 -14.13 -44.83 12.67
C LEU A 52 -14.82 -43.95 11.62
N SER A 53 -15.16 -44.49 10.43
CA SER A 53 -15.90 -43.75 9.41
C SER A 53 -17.35 -43.46 9.81
N GLN A 54 -18.00 -44.37 10.55
CA GLN A 54 -19.35 -44.13 11.10
C GLN A 54 -19.36 -43.19 12.32
N MET A 55 -18.24 -43.11 13.05
CA MET A 55 -18.05 -42.14 14.14
C MET A 55 -17.54 -40.77 13.66
N GLY A 56 -17.34 -40.57 12.35
CA GLY A 56 -16.87 -39.30 11.78
C GLY A 56 -15.43 -38.92 12.17
N VAL A 57 -14.58 -39.89 12.51
CA VAL A 57 -13.20 -39.74 12.98
C VAL A 57 -12.15 -40.38 12.04
N ASP A 58 -12.50 -40.67 10.78
CA ASP A 58 -11.50 -40.75 9.73
C ASP A 58 -11.34 -39.34 9.10
N SER A 59 -10.11 -38.85 9.13
CA SER A 59 -9.67 -37.45 9.08
C SER A 59 -8.44 -37.39 8.16
N GLU A 60 -8.15 -36.44 7.26
CA GLU A 60 -8.64 -35.11 6.86
C GLU A 60 -7.59 -34.58 5.81
N PRO A 61 -7.68 -33.37 5.19
CA PRO A 61 -8.71 -32.33 5.37
C PRO A 61 -9.12 -31.48 4.14
N ALA A 62 -10.43 -31.16 4.05
CA ALA A 62 -10.98 -29.98 3.38
C ALA A 62 -10.50 -28.63 3.97
N LEU A 63 -9.77 -28.69 5.10
CA LEU A 63 -9.14 -27.58 5.83
C LEU A 63 -7.63 -27.43 5.54
N ARG A 64 -7.03 -28.26 4.68
CA ARG A 64 -5.61 -28.16 4.33
C ARG A 64 -5.33 -26.92 3.51
N GLY A 65 -4.27 -26.18 3.84
CA GLY A 65 -4.00 -24.90 3.18
C GLY A 65 -4.96 -23.78 3.59
N LYS A 66 -5.62 -23.92 4.75
CA LYS A 66 -6.46 -22.89 5.38
C LYS A 66 -6.01 -22.65 6.82
N LEU A 67 -6.04 -21.41 7.29
CA LEU A 67 -5.89 -21.03 8.70
C LEU A 67 -7.23 -21.03 9.38
N ASN A 68 -7.34 -21.77 10.46
CA ASN A 68 -8.49 -21.61 11.33
C ASN A 68 -8.35 -20.27 12.08
N ILE A 69 -9.37 -19.43 12.07
CA ILE A 69 -9.33 -18.10 12.72
C ILE A 69 -9.46 -18.23 14.25
N ASN A 70 -10.15 -19.26 14.72
CA ASN A 70 -10.54 -19.38 16.12
C ASN A 70 -9.54 -20.16 16.97
N TYR A 71 -8.87 -21.14 16.35
CA TYR A 71 -7.99 -22.09 17.01
C TYR A 71 -6.73 -22.35 16.18
N ALA A 72 -5.61 -22.57 16.86
CA ALA A 72 -4.34 -22.92 16.25
C ALA A 72 -4.48 -24.21 15.45
N ASN A 73 -4.14 -24.16 14.16
CA ASN A 73 -4.11 -25.33 13.30
C ASN A 73 -2.76 -25.44 12.58
N ASP A 74 -2.40 -26.67 12.27
CA ASP A 74 -1.26 -26.93 11.42
C ASP A 74 -1.68 -26.70 9.96
N TRP A 75 -1.04 -25.71 9.31
CA TRP A 75 -1.36 -25.30 7.94
C TRP A 75 -1.25 -26.46 6.95
N PHE A 76 -0.27 -27.34 7.15
CA PHE A 76 0.07 -28.40 6.21
C PHE A 76 -0.83 -29.62 6.35
N THR A 77 -1.18 -30.00 7.57
CA THR A 77 -2.02 -31.16 7.87
C THR A 77 -3.48 -30.80 8.09
N GLY A 78 -3.83 -29.50 8.17
CA GLY A 78 -5.17 -28.99 8.48
C GLY A 78 -5.66 -29.27 9.91
N HIS A 79 -4.89 -30.03 10.69
CA HIS A 79 -5.30 -30.50 12.01
C HIS A 79 -5.40 -29.34 12.99
N ASN A 80 -6.60 -29.17 13.55
CA ASN A 80 -6.86 -28.19 14.59
C ASN A 80 -6.38 -28.70 15.96
N THR A 81 -5.53 -27.93 16.62
CA THR A 81 -5.01 -28.26 17.96
C THR A 81 -6.01 -27.98 19.08
N GLN A 82 -7.12 -27.29 18.77
CA GLN A 82 -8.13 -26.80 19.72
C GLN A 82 -7.58 -25.82 20.77
N THR A 83 -6.36 -25.32 20.61
CA THR A 83 -5.81 -24.25 21.45
C THR A 83 -5.98 -22.89 20.79
N ASN A 84 -5.99 -21.81 21.57
CA ASN A 84 -6.00 -20.46 20.99
C ASN A 84 -4.66 -20.13 20.33
N TRP A 85 -4.70 -19.26 19.32
CA TRP A 85 -3.49 -18.69 18.71
C TRP A 85 -2.75 -17.73 19.64
N THR A 86 -1.43 -17.80 19.63
CA THR A 86 -0.59 -16.66 20.02
C THR A 86 -0.53 -15.63 18.89
N ALA A 87 -0.25 -14.35 19.21
CA ALA A 87 -0.10 -13.29 18.23
C ALA A 87 1.02 -13.62 17.23
N ASP A 88 2.18 -14.06 17.75
CA ASP A 88 3.33 -14.47 16.97
C ASP A 88 2.99 -15.58 15.99
N GLU A 89 2.27 -16.63 16.40
CA GLU A 89 1.94 -17.72 15.50
C GLU A 89 0.94 -17.31 14.42
N PHE A 90 -0.17 -16.66 14.81
CA PHE A 90 -1.22 -16.34 13.86
C PHE A 90 -0.80 -15.28 12.85
N ILE A 91 -0.27 -14.14 13.32
CA ILE A 91 0.01 -12.99 12.46
C ILE A 91 1.08 -13.38 11.43
N ASN A 92 2.13 -14.09 11.85
CA ASN A 92 3.16 -14.55 10.93
C ASN A 92 2.63 -15.58 9.92
N ARG A 93 1.81 -16.55 10.35
CA ARG A 93 1.25 -17.56 9.43
C ARG A 93 0.25 -16.96 8.45
N ALA A 94 -0.62 -16.06 8.92
CA ALA A 94 -1.59 -15.35 8.10
C ALA A 94 -0.88 -14.43 7.10
N ALA A 95 0.08 -13.63 7.56
CA ALA A 95 0.93 -12.80 6.70
C ALA A 95 1.60 -13.63 5.61
N HIS A 96 2.17 -14.78 5.96
CA HIS A 96 2.81 -15.67 5.01
C HIS A 96 1.82 -16.19 3.96
N ALA A 97 0.66 -16.71 4.39
CA ALA A 97 -0.37 -17.20 3.48
C ALA A 97 -0.85 -16.10 2.51
N MET A 98 -1.07 -14.89 3.01
CA MET A 98 -1.52 -13.76 2.22
C MET A 98 -0.45 -13.20 1.27
N LEU A 99 0.81 -13.12 1.69
CA LEU A 99 1.92 -12.70 0.81
C LEU A 99 2.15 -13.71 -0.31
N ARG A 100 1.98 -15.01 -0.02
CA ARG A 100 2.03 -16.06 -1.04
C ARG A 100 0.85 -15.98 -2.00
N ALA A 101 -0.34 -15.71 -1.48
CA ALA A 101 -1.52 -15.48 -2.32
C ALA A 101 -1.39 -14.19 -3.15
N GLY A 102 -0.75 -13.14 -2.65
CA GLY A 102 -0.55 -11.88 -3.38
C GLY A 102 0.59 -11.90 -4.41
N LEU A 103 1.25 -13.05 -4.61
CA LEU A 103 2.41 -13.18 -5.47
C LEU A 103 2.00 -13.34 -6.94
N VAL A 104 2.40 -12.38 -7.77
CA VAL A 104 2.24 -12.46 -9.23
C VAL A 104 3.55 -12.93 -9.85
N THR A 105 3.53 -13.98 -10.68
CA THR A 105 4.72 -14.38 -11.46
C THR A 105 4.67 -13.81 -12.87
N ARG A 106 5.75 -13.15 -13.31
CA ARG A 106 5.85 -12.60 -14.68
C ARG A 106 7.21 -12.93 -15.30
N SER A 107 7.24 -13.04 -16.62
CA SER A 107 8.48 -13.09 -17.38
C SER A 107 9.13 -11.70 -17.36
N ALA A 108 10.37 -11.61 -16.91
CA ALA A 108 11.14 -10.38 -16.83
C ALA A 108 12.51 -10.56 -17.50
N PRO A 109 12.93 -9.62 -18.36
CA PRO A 109 14.27 -9.63 -18.93
C PRO A 109 15.29 -9.13 -17.89
N ASN A 110 16.43 -9.81 -17.79
CA ASN A 110 17.56 -9.34 -16.99
C ASN A 110 18.12 -8.05 -17.62
N PRO A 111 18.16 -6.92 -16.90
CA PRO A 111 18.61 -5.64 -17.46
C PRO A 111 20.11 -5.61 -17.81
N VAL A 112 20.89 -6.58 -17.34
CA VAL A 112 22.33 -6.71 -17.59
C VAL A 112 22.62 -7.77 -18.65
N THR A 113 21.98 -8.94 -18.55
CA THR A 113 22.29 -10.08 -19.44
C THR A 113 21.31 -10.29 -20.58
N GLY A 114 20.15 -9.60 -20.58
CA GLY A 114 19.09 -9.76 -21.59
C GLY A 114 18.28 -11.06 -21.47
N ASN A 115 18.70 -12.02 -20.63
CA ASN A 115 18.01 -13.29 -20.45
C ASN A 115 16.63 -13.10 -19.81
N ILE A 116 15.61 -13.75 -20.36
CA ILE A 116 14.26 -13.77 -19.81
C ILE A 116 14.18 -14.82 -18.71
N TYR A 117 13.69 -14.43 -17.53
CA TYR A 117 13.45 -15.31 -16.39
C TYR A 117 12.05 -15.09 -15.83
N THR A 118 11.54 -16.06 -15.08
CA THR A 118 10.31 -15.88 -14.31
C THR A 118 10.64 -15.22 -12.97
N ALA A 119 9.97 -14.12 -12.61
CA ALA A 119 10.14 -13.45 -11.33
C ALA A 119 8.80 -13.27 -10.63
N GLY A 120 8.83 -13.35 -9.30
CA GLY A 120 7.71 -13.03 -8.44
C GLY A 120 7.62 -11.53 -8.18
N PHE A 121 6.41 -10.99 -8.10
CA PHE A 121 6.15 -9.58 -7.85
C PHE A 121 5.05 -9.41 -6.80
N ILE A 122 5.25 -8.44 -5.91
CA ILE A 122 4.19 -7.88 -5.05
C ILE A 122 4.30 -6.36 -5.17
N GLY A 123 3.20 -5.67 -5.46
CA GLY A 123 3.21 -4.21 -5.63
C GLY A 123 4.14 -3.71 -6.74
N GLY A 124 4.39 -4.53 -7.77
CA GLY A 124 5.32 -4.22 -8.86
C GLY A 124 6.81 -4.25 -8.48
N LYS A 125 7.16 -4.66 -7.25
CA LYS A 125 8.54 -4.94 -6.85
C LYS A 125 8.83 -6.43 -6.99
N VAL A 126 10.02 -6.74 -7.51
CA VAL A 126 10.52 -8.11 -7.57
C VAL A 126 10.69 -8.60 -6.14
N VAL A 127 10.08 -9.74 -5.85
CA VAL A 127 10.18 -10.43 -4.58
C VAL A 127 10.60 -11.87 -4.82
N ASN A 128 11.15 -12.50 -3.78
CA ASN A 128 11.38 -13.94 -3.84
C ASN A 128 10.01 -14.64 -3.96
N PRO A 129 9.75 -15.51 -4.96
CA PRO A 129 8.49 -16.26 -4.99
C PRO A 129 8.33 -17.12 -3.73
N ASP A 130 9.46 -17.41 -3.09
CA ASP A 130 9.60 -18.07 -1.84
C ASP A 130 9.55 -17.12 -0.62
N ILE A 131 8.64 -16.13 -0.60
CA ILE A 131 8.37 -15.32 0.61
C ILE A 131 7.80 -16.25 1.68
N GLY A 132 8.67 -16.73 2.56
CA GLY A 132 8.37 -17.63 3.65
C GLY A 132 9.02 -17.10 4.91
N ILE A 133 8.22 -16.83 5.93
CA ILE A 133 8.72 -16.98 7.30
C ILE A 133 9.13 -18.45 7.39
N ALA A 134 10.40 -18.68 7.69
CA ALA A 134 11.11 -19.93 7.37
C ALA A 134 10.29 -21.20 7.66
N GLY A 135 10.14 -22.07 6.64
CA GLY A 135 9.68 -23.46 6.82
C GLY A 135 8.25 -23.81 6.40
N LEU A 136 7.42 -22.84 5.99
CA LEU A 136 6.05 -23.11 5.57
C LEU A 136 5.91 -23.09 4.03
N ARG A 137 5.42 -24.19 3.44
CA ARG A 137 5.06 -24.31 2.02
C ARG A 137 3.54 -24.36 1.90
N HIS A 138 2.96 -23.58 0.99
CA HIS A 138 1.51 -23.59 0.74
C HIS A 138 1.13 -24.79 -0.18
N PRO A 139 0.24 -25.71 0.25
CA PRO A 139 -0.12 -26.90 -0.54
C PRO A 139 -0.80 -26.58 -1.88
N SER A 140 -1.65 -25.55 -1.92
CA SER A 140 -2.40 -25.15 -3.13
C SER A 140 -1.67 -24.16 -4.05
N PHE A 141 -0.48 -23.67 -3.67
CA PHE A 141 0.33 -22.74 -4.47
C PHE A 141 1.80 -23.19 -4.52
N PRO A 142 2.09 -24.38 -5.08
CA PRO A 142 3.46 -24.89 -5.18
C PRO A 142 4.25 -24.10 -6.24
N VAL A 143 5.50 -23.71 -5.92
CA VAL A 143 6.46 -23.24 -6.93
C VAL A 143 7.05 -24.49 -7.62
N PRO A 144 6.92 -24.63 -8.95
CA PRO A 144 7.52 -25.75 -9.68
C PRO A 144 9.05 -25.75 -9.52
N GLN A 145 9.63 -26.88 -9.09
CA GLN A 145 11.06 -27.01 -8.76
C GLN A 145 12.03 -26.75 -9.93
N ASN A 146 11.55 -26.61 -11.17
CA ASN A 146 12.38 -26.61 -12.38
C ASN A 146 12.21 -25.37 -13.29
N GLN A 147 11.51 -24.33 -12.86
CA GLN A 147 11.54 -23.06 -13.61
C GLN A 147 12.82 -22.29 -13.24
N GLY A 148 13.56 -21.82 -14.26
CA GLY A 148 14.68 -20.90 -14.12
C GLY A 148 14.19 -19.54 -13.63
N VAL A 149 13.79 -19.48 -12.37
CA VAL A 149 13.34 -18.26 -11.70
C VAL A 149 14.58 -17.44 -11.34
N PHE A 150 14.53 -16.13 -11.55
CA PHE A 150 15.51 -15.24 -10.92
C PHE A 150 15.31 -15.31 -9.41
N ASN A 151 16.13 -16.15 -8.78
CA ASN A 151 16.30 -16.18 -7.36
C ASN A 151 17.30 -15.06 -7.01
N PRO A 152 16.89 -13.94 -6.39
CA PRO A 152 17.82 -12.88 -6.06
C PRO A 152 18.96 -13.33 -5.13
N THR A 153 18.96 -14.57 -4.60
CA THR A 153 20.18 -15.27 -4.13
C THR A 153 19.87 -16.74 -3.79
N ASN A 154 20.56 -17.70 -4.41
CA ASN A 154 20.35 -19.15 -4.21
C ASN A 154 20.41 -19.57 -2.73
N GLY A 155 19.38 -20.31 -2.28
CA GLY A 155 19.37 -21.07 -1.03
C GLY A 155 18.43 -20.54 0.07
N VAL A 156 17.22 -21.11 0.15
CA VAL A 156 16.27 -21.05 1.29
C VAL A 156 15.43 -19.76 1.43
N SER A 157 14.20 -19.83 0.91
CA SER A 157 12.99 -19.11 1.35
C SER A 157 13.01 -18.75 2.85
N SER A 158 13.30 -17.50 3.23
CA SER A 158 13.40 -17.16 4.67
C SER A 158 12.92 -15.76 5.12
N GLY A 159 12.38 -14.90 4.25
CA GLY A 159 11.73 -13.65 4.70
C GLY A 159 11.49 -12.55 3.65
N ILE A 160 11.07 -11.36 4.10
CA ILE A 160 10.86 -10.16 3.24
C ILE A 160 12.20 -9.42 3.09
N GLN A 161 12.74 -9.38 1.88
CA GLN A 161 14.05 -8.77 1.62
C GLN A 161 14.04 -7.25 1.82
N ILE A 162 15.06 -6.73 2.49
CA ILE A 162 15.28 -5.29 2.72
C ILE A 162 16.52 -4.79 1.96
N PHE A 163 17.52 -5.64 1.79
CA PHE A 163 18.77 -5.33 1.09
C PHE A 163 19.27 -6.56 0.29
N PRO A 164 19.92 -6.39 -0.89
CA PRO A 164 20.23 -5.14 -1.61
C PRO A 164 19.05 -4.42 -2.25
N ALA A 165 17.94 -5.11 -2.51
CA ALA A 165 16.71 -4.50 -2.98
C ALA A 165 15.65 -4.56 -1.88
N ASN A 166 15.01 -3.42 -1.58
CA ASN A 166 13.95 -3.37 -0.60
C ASN A 166 12.63 -3.85 -1.21
N ALA A 167 12.20 -5.05 -0.83
CA ALA A 167 10.92 -5.66 -1.18
C ALA A 167 9.78 -5.23 -0.25
N TYR A 168 10.07 -4.47 0.81
CA TYR A 168 9.06 -3.96 1.73
C TYR A 168 8.33 -2.75 1.13
N THR A 169 7.19 -3.01 0.51
CA THR A 169 6.34 -1.99 -0.11
C THR A 169 5.12 -1.64 0.76
N PRO A 170 4.40 -0.54 0.49
CA PRO A 170 3.12 -0.27 1.15
C PRO A 170 2.13 -1.43 1.02
N GLU A 171 2.14 -2.18 -0.08
CA GLU A 171 1.24 -3.32 -0.29
C GLU A 171 1.61 -4.51 0.61
N VAL A 172 2.91 -4.81 0.74
CA VAL A 172 3.40 -5.81 1.69
C VAL A 172 3.01 -5.41 3.10
N HIS A 173 3.20 -4.14 3.47
CA HIS A 173 2.85 -3.65 4.79
C HIS A 173 1.34 -3.76 5.06
N ARG A 174 0.49 -3.41 4.09
CA ARG A 174 -0.96 -3.55 4.18
C ARG A 174 -1.38 -5.01 4.45
N LEU A 175 -0.80 -5.99 3.74
CA LEU A 175 -1.07 -7.41 4.00
C LEU A 175 -0.67 -7.85 5.42
N LEU A 176 0.46 -7.35 5.91
CA LEU A 176 0.90 -7.58 7.29
C LEU A 176 -0.06 -6.95 8.30
N GLN A 177 -0.56 -5.76 8.00
CA GLN A 177 -1.56 -5.06 8.81
C GLN A 177 -2.89 -5.81 8.84
N VAL A 178 -3.31 -6.42 7.73
CA VAL A 178 -4.51 -7.26 7.67
C VAL A 178 -4.42 -8.41 8.65
N ALA A 179 -3.28 -9.11 8.66
CA ALA A 179 -3.05 -10.24 9.56
C ALA A 179 -3.20 -9.83 11.03
N ALA A 180 -2.61 -8.68 11.40
CA ALA A 180 -2.72 -8.14 12.75
C ALA A 180 -4.15 -7.74 13.12
N ASN A 181 -4.89 -7.12 12.20
CA ASN A 181 -6.27 -6.72 12.44
C ASN A 181 -7.21 -7.93 12.61
N ILE A 182 -7.04 -8.99 11.79
CA ILE A 182 -7.82 -10.22 11.93
C ILE A 182 -7.57 -10.84 13.32
N TYR A 183 -6.32 -10.88 13.77
CA TYR A 183 -6.00 -11.35 15.12
C TYR A 183 -6.67 -10.49 16.20
N ASP A 184 -6.56 -9.17 16.10
CA ASP A 184 -7.13 -8.25 17.07
C ASP A 184 -8.66 -8.28 17.11
N ALA A 185 -9.34 -8.57 15.99
CA ALA A 185 -10.79 -8.75 15.96
C ALA A 185 -11.25 -10.04 16.68
N THR A 186 -10.37 -11.05 16.76
CA THR A 186 -10.67 -12.33 17.42
C THR A 186 -10.30 -12.37 18.89
N THR A 187 -9.57 -11.36 19.37
CA THR A 187 -9.05 -11.30 20.74
C THR A 187 -9.73 -10.18 21.54
N ASN A 188 -10.58 -10.60 22.48
CA ASN A 188 -11.15 -9.72 23.50
C ASN A 188 -10.28 -9.79 24.75
N GLN A 189 -9.25 -8.93 24.82
CA GLN A 189 -8.51 -8.76 26.07
C GLN A 189 -9.45 -8.14 27.13
N LEU A 190 -9.40 -8.62 28.37
CA LEU A 190 -10.39 -8.33 29.42
C LEU A 190 -10.33 -6.89 30.00
N VAL A 191 -9.44 -6.02 29.50
CA VAL A 191 -9.16 -4.70 30.11
C VAL A 191 -9.38 -3.58 29.10
N TYR A 192 -10.53 -2.92 29.20
CA TYR A 192 -10.88 -1.77 28.38
C TYR A 192 -10.05 -0.51 28.74
N PRO A 193 -9.62 0.31 27.75
CA PRO A 193 -9.58 0.04 26.32
C PRO A 193 -8.50 -1.00 25.99
N ASN A 194 -8.84 -1.95 25.12
CA ASN A 194 -7.96 -3.06 24.79
C ASN A 194 -6.71 -2.52 24.08
N PRO A 195 -5.49 -2.75 24.61
CA PRO A 195 -4.29 -2.35 23.90
C PRO A 195 -4.21 -3.14 22.58
N PRO A 196 -3.69 -2.54 21.51
CA PRO A 196 -3.52 -3.22 20.25
C PRO A 196 -2.37 -4.22 20.33
N THR A 197 -2.39 -5.23 19.46
CA THR A 197 -1.23 -6.11 19.28
C THR A 197 -0.16 -5.38 18.48
N VAL A 198 0.98 -5.09 19.10
CA VAL A 198 2.11 -4.41 18.45
C VAL A 198 3.18 -5.43 18.10
N MET A 199 3.52 -5.56 16.82
CA MET A 199 4.49 -6.51 16.31
C MET A 199 5.72 -5.77 15.77
N ARG A 200 6.91 -6.12 16.27
CA ARG A 200 8.19 -5.58 15.79
C ARG A 200 8.88 -6.55 14.82
N PRO A 201 9.58 -6.07 13.79
CA PRO A 201 10.31 -6.92 12.86
C PRO A 201 11.54 -7.55 13.52
N VAL A 202 11.79 -8.82 13.20
CA VAL A 202 13.03 -9.55 13.52
C VAL A 202 13.78 -9.78 12.23
N PHE A 203 15.06 -9.42 12.22
CA PHE A 203 15.88 -9.46 11.00
C PHE A 203 16.80 -10.67 11.00
N ARG A 204 17.20 -11.13 9.82
CA ARG A 204 18.28 -12.10 9.66
C ARG A 204 19.18 -11.68 8.52
N LYS A 205 20.48 -11.76 8.77
CA LYS A 205 21.53 -11.44 7.80
C LYS A 205 21.98 -12.71 7.11
N TYR A 206 22.22 -12.66 5.81
CA TYR A 206 22.71 -13.79 5.03
C TYR A 206 23.88 -13.38 4.14
N ALA A 207 24.71 -14.34 3.75
CA ALA A 207 25.77 -14.14 2.76
C ALA A 207 25.97 -15.42 1.96
N ASN A 208 25.81 -15.34 0.63
CA ASN A 208 26.17 -16.45 -0.23
C ASN A 208 27.67 -16.39 -0.55
N PRO A 209 28.35 -17.54 -0.69
CA PRO A 209 29.76 -17.58 -1.10
C PRO A 209 30.00 -16.76 -2.37
N GLY A 210 30.86 -15.75 -2.29
CA GLY A 210 31.20 -14.87 -3.43
C GLY A 210 30.21 -13.72 -3.72
N SER A 211 29.23 -13.47 -2.86
CA SER A 211 28.25 -12.38 -3.01
C SER A 211 28.30 -11.37 -1.86
N ALA A 212 27.76 -10.16 -2.07
CA ALA A 212 27.59 -9.18 -1.02
C ALA A 212 26.54 -9.65 0.03
N PRO A 213 26.71 -9.30 1.32
CA PRO A 213 25.75 -9.69 2.36
C PRO A 213 24.38 -9.04 2.11
N GLY A 214 23.32 -9.79 2.43
CA GLY A 214 21.93 -9.35 2.35
C GLY A 214 21.23 -9.32 3.71
N LEU A 215 20.04 -8.73 3.72
CA LEU A 215 19.20 -8.63 4.92
C LEU A 215 17.72 -8.79 4.57
N PHE A 216 17.00 -9.57 5.37
CA PHE A 216 15.55 -9.72 5.27
C PHE A 216 14.88 -9.69 6.66
N ILE A 217 13.58 -9.41 6.68
CA ILE A 217 12.72 -9.61 7.84
C ILE A 217 12.36 -11.09 7.89
N SER A 218 12.81 -11.79 8.93
CA SER A 218 12.55 -13.23 9.12
C SER A 218 11.13 -13.48 9.59
N HIS A 219 10.67 -12.73 10.58
CA HIS A 219 9.32 -12.78 11.15
C HIS A 219 9.08 -11.51 11.96
N TYR A 220 7.87 -11.37 12.50
CA TYR A 220 7.55 -10.36 13.49
C TYR A 220 7.30 -11.00 14.86
N THR A 221 7.61 -10.28 15.93
CA THR A 221 7.36 -10.73 17.30
C THR A 221 6.58 -9.69 18.08
N GLU A 222 5.65 -10.11 18.91
CA GLU A 222 4.81 -9.25 19.73
C GLU A 222 5.66 -8.50 20.75
N VAL A 223 5.40 -7.20 20.84
CA VAL A 223 5.87 -6.31 21.88
C VAL A 223 4.86 -6.36 23.02
N THR A 224 5.27 -7.02 24.08
CA THR A 224 4.44 -7.23 25.26
C THR A 224 4.76 -6.14 26.29
N ASN A 225 4.85 -6.51 27.57
CA ASN A 225 5.13 -5.66 28.71
C ASN A 225 6.64 -5.35 28.88
N ASP A 226 7.36 -5.23 27.77
CA ASP A 226 8.82 -5.09 27.71
C ASP A 226 9.29 -3.73 27.16
N TRP A 227 8.40 -2.74 27.07
CA TRP A 227 8.72 -1.40 26.57
C TRP A 227 9.96 -0.78 27.22
N GLN A 228 10.17 -0.94 28.53
CA GLN A 228 11.35 -0.39 29.23
C GLN A 228 12.68 -0.90 28.65
N ARG A 229 12.71 -2.16 28.18
CA ARG A 229 13.87 -2.76 27.53
C ARG A 229 14.02 -2.23 26.10
N ILE A 230 12.92 -2.25 25.34
CA ILE A 230 12.87 -1.77 23.94
C ILE A 230 13.25 -0.31 23.84
N ARG A 231 12.76 0.54 24.75
CA ARG A 231 13.05 1.97 24.78
C ARG A 231 14.54 2.26 24.83
N ARG A 232 15.34 1.40 25.47
CA ARG A 232 16.81 1.56 25.56
C ARG A 232 17.55 1.10 24.30
N GLN A 233 16.88 0.39 23.39
CA GLN A 233 17.46 -0.04 22.12
C GLN A 233 17.56 1.14 21.14
N SER A 234 18.72 1.26 20.50
CA SER A 234 18.92 2.22 19.40
C SER A 234 18.39 1.66 18.09
N PHE A 235 17.94 2.57 17.22
CA PHE A 235 17.65 2.24 15.83
C PHE A 235 18.94 2.35 15.03
N MET A 236 19.24 1.34 14.22
CA MET A 236 20.44 1.28 13.40
C MET A 236 20.14 1.70 11.96
N LYS A 237 21.15 2.25 11.28
CA LYS A 237 21.10 2.48 9.84
C LYS A 237 21.21 1.14 9.12
N LEU A 238 20.42 0.93 8.07
CA LEU A 238 20.45 -0.30 7.26
C LEU A 238 21.86 -0.68 6.81
N ALA A 239 22.62 0.27 6.25
CA ALA A 239 23.98 0.05 5.80
C ALA A 239 24.91 -0.42 6.94
N THR A 240 24.73 0.10 8.16
CA THR A 240 25.51 -0.33 9.32
C THR A 240 25.20 -1.79 9.68
N VAL A 241 23.94 -2.21 9.63
CA VAL A 241 23.56 -3.60 9.91
C VAL A 241 24.14 -4.56 8.87
N VAL A 242 24.03 -4.22 7.59
CA VAL A 242 24.51 -5.06 6.48
C VAL A 242 26.03 -5.20 6.49
N LEU A 243 26.77 -4.12 6.74
CA LEU A 243 28.23 -4.11 6.68
C LEU A 243 28.91 -4.59 7.98
N ASN A 244 28.17 -4.67 9.10
CA ASN A 244 28.76 -5.07 10.37
C ASN A 244 29.05 -6.58 10.41
N SER A 245 30.34 -6.94 10.47
CA SER A 245 30.82 -8.33 10.55
C SER A 245 30.59 -8.98 11.91
N GLN A 246 30.33 -8.20 12.97
CA GLN A 246 30.05 -8.72 14.32
C GLN A 246 28.62 -9.24 14.47
N LEU A 247 27.71 -8.84 13.58
CA LEU A 247 26.36 -9.40 13.55
C LEU A 247 26.41 -10.74 12.83
N ALA A 248 26.00 -11.79 13.56
CA ALA A 248 26.01 -13.16 13.06
C ALA A 248 25.08 -13.33 11.85
N PHE A 249 25.52 -14.18 10.92
CA PHE A 249 24.72 -14.62 9.80
C PHE A 249 23.74 -15.71 10.24
N ASP A 250 22.65 -15.85 9.51
CA ASP A 250 21.65 -16.91 9.61
C ASP A 250 21.01 -17.09 11.00
N THR A 251 21.06 -16.03 11.81
CA THR A 251 20.48 -15.97 13.16
C THR A 251 19.54 -14.78 13.31
N ASP A 252 18.61 -14.88 14.26
CA ASP A 252 17.60 -13.86 14.49
C ASP A 252 18.17 -12.66 15.26
N LEU A 253 18.21 -11.53 14.57
CA LEU A 253 18.69 -10.24 15.06
C LEU A 253 17.49 -9.45 15.60
N HIS A 254 17.41 -9.35 16.93
CA HIS A 254 16.39 -8.59 17.65
C HIS A 254 16.77 -7.11 17.77
N ILE A 255 16.92 -6.47 16.61
CA ILE A 255 17.39 -5.09 16.44
C ILE A 255 16.33 -4.23 15.76
N ASN A 256 16.44 -2.91 15.90
CA ASN A 256 15.57 -1.97 15.22
C ASN A 256 16.32 -1.27 14.08
N ILE A 257 15.69 -1.11 12.92
CA ILE A 257 16.27 -0.47 11.74
C ILE A 257 15.41 0.73 11.35
N HIS A 258 16.02 1.87 11.06
CA HIS A 258 15.28 3.06 10.60
C HIS A 258 14.50 2.77 9.31
N GLY A 259 13.25 3.21 9.26
CA GLY A 259 12.40 3.12 8.06
C GLY A 259 11.77 1.74 7.80
N VAL A 260 12.08 0.72 8.60
CA VAL A 260 11.34 -0.55 8.59
C VAL A 260 10.21 -0.45 9.63
N PRO A 261 8.94 -0.40 9.20
CA PRO A 261 7.83 -0.12 10.11
C PRO A 261 7.53 -1.29 11.04
N TRP A 262 6.95 -0.96 12.18
CA TRP A 262 6.28 -1.93 13.05
C TRP A 262 4.85 -2.11 12.59
N ILE A 263 4.24 -3.24 12.91
CA ILE A 263 2.82 -3.49 12.65
C ILE A 263 2.09 -3.30 13.96
N VAL A 264 0.94 -2.63 13.95
CA VAL A 264 0.14 -2.43 15.16
C VAL A 264 -1.30 -2.70 14.80
N GLY A 265 -1.89 -3.71 15.41
CA GLY A 265 -3.27 -4.09 15.16
C GLY A 265 -4.25 -2.95 15.45
N ALA A 266 -5.35 -2.92 14.72
CA ALA A 266 -6.31 -1.85 14.82
C ALA A 266 -7.24 -2.06 16.03
N LYS A 267 -7.42 -1.03 16.86
CA LYS A 267 -8.34 -1.01 18.00
C LYS A 267 -9.01 0.35 18.15
N LYS A 268 -10.30 0.33 18.49
CA LYS A 268 -11.11 1.53 18.69
C LYS A 268 -10.74 2.26 19.99
N GLY A 269 -10.82 3.59 19.98
CA GLY A 269 -10.68 4.46 21.14
C GLY A 269 -9.23 4.82 21.53
N LEU A 270 -8.27 4.62 20.62
CA LEU A 270 -6.85 4.87 20.87
C LEU A 270 -6.37 6.17 20.21
N PRO A 271 -5.76 7.10 20.97
CA PRO A 271 -4.99 8.19 20.39
C PRO A 271 -3.78 7.67 19.61
N ASN A 272 -3.25 8.46 18.68
CA ASN A 272 -2.19 8.02 17.76
C ASN A 272 -1.38 9.20 17.17
N PHE A 273 -0.35 8.88 16.41
CA PHE A 273 0.40 9.78 15.53
C PHE A 273 -0.53 10.44 14.50
N ASN A 274 -0.32 11.73 14.22
CA ASN A 274 -1.17 12.47 13.28
C ASN A 274 -0.41 13.22 12.18
N GLU A 275 0.63 13.97 12.52
CA GLU A 275 1.38 14.77 11.55
C GLU A 275 2.85 14.90 11.95
N TYR A 276 3.72 14.87 10.94
CA TYR A 276 5.08 15.38 11.01
C TYR A 276 5.24 16.54 10.03
N SER A 277 5.84 17.64 10.46
CA SER A 277 6.05 18.82 9.61
C SER A 277 7.44 19.42 9.73
N VAL A 278 7.90 19.98 8.61
CA VAL A 278 9.16 20.72 8.45
C VAL A 278 8.82 22.07 7.83
N GLU A 279 9.07 23.13 8.56
CA GLU A 279 8.90 24.50 8.09
C GLU A 279 10.27 25.14 7.86
N SER A 280 10.60 25.47 6.62
CA SER A 280 11.85 26.12 6.24
C SER A 280 11.58 27.58 5.89
N ILE A 281 12.30 28.48 6.57
CA ILE A 281 12.30 29.92 6.30
C ILE A 281 13.67 30.29 5.76
N VAL A 282 13.69 30.85 4.57
CA VAL A 282 14.89 31.36 3.91
C VAL A 282 14.74 32.85 3.68
N GLN A 283 15.71 33.63 4.11
CA GLN A 283 15.80 35.07 3.83
C GLN A 283 17.05 35.35 3.01
N VAL A 284 16.86 35.93 1.82
CA VAL A 284 17.94 36.31 0.90
C VAL A 284 17.91 37.81 0.68
N SER A 285 19.03 38.50 0.85
CA SER A 285 19.15 39.92 0.51
C SER A 285 20.37 40.18 -0.36
N ARG A 286 20.25 41.02 -1.39
CA ARG A 286 21.37 41.43 -2.26
C ARG A 286 21.66 42.92 -2.12
N ARG A 287 22.82 43.25 -1.56
CA ARG A 287 23.35 44.62 -1.55
C ARG A 287 24.22 44.85 -2.78
N LEU A 288 24.18 46.06 -3.32
CA LEU A 288 25.04 46.49 -4.43
C LEU A 288 25.83 47.72 -4.02
N GLU A 289 27.11 47.74 -4.35
CA GLU A 289 27.99 48.90 -4.24
C GLU A 289 28.48 49.27 -5.64
N VAL A 290 28.36 50.54 -6.00
CA VAL A 290 29.00 51.06 -7.20
C VAL A 290 30.32 51.72 -6.78
N ASN A 291 31.41 51.26 -7.39
CA ASN A 291 32.76 51.74 -7.15
C ASN A 291 33.36 52.26 -8.47
N LYS A 292 33.72 53.54 -8.50
CA LYS A 292 34.27 54.21 -9.69
C LYS A 292 35.78 54.01 -9.85
N GLY A 293 36.45 53.40 -8.86
CA GLY A 293 37.88 53.08 -8.85
C GLY A 293 38.80 54.28 -8.65
N ASN A 294 38.47 55.44 -9.22
CA ASN A 294 39.24 56.69 -9.13
C ASN A 294 38.28 57.89 -9.12
N LYS A 295 38.65 58.99 -8.43
CA LYS A 295 37.96 60.28 -8.48
C LYS A 295 37.84 60.86 -9.89
N ASN A 296 38.71 60.49 -10.82
CA ASN A 296 38.64 60.99 -12.20
C ASN A 296 37.57 60.29 -13.06
N ASN A 297 37.04 59.13 -12.63
CA ASN A 297 36.01 58.38 -13.36
C ASN A 297 34.57 58.85 -13.02
N ILE A 298 34.40 60.03 -12.43
CA ILE A 298 33.13 60.53 -11.90
C ILE A 298 32.18 61.04 -13.01
N SER A 299 32.69 61.33 -14.22
CA SER A 299 31.90 61.74 -15.40
C SER A 299 32.53 61.17 -16.68
N PRO A 300 31.74 60.72 -17.69
CA PRO A 300 30.28 60.66 -17.74
C PRO A 300 29.72 59.38 -17.10
N ALA A 301 28.42 59.42 -16.76
CA ALA A 301 27.71 58.33 -16.11
C ALA A 301 27.91 56.97 -16.82
N MET A 302 28.16 55.91 -16.06
CA MET A 302 28.38 54.54 -16.53
C MET A 302 29.62 54.37 -17.42
N SER A 303 30.73 55.02 -17.04
CA SER A 303 32.05 54.75 -17.63
C SER A 303 32.39 53.25 -17.56
N ARG A 304 33.06 52.71 -18.59
CA ARG A 304 33.58 51.32 -18.63
C ARG A 304 34.45 50.96 -17.42
N ASN A 305 34.96 51.96 -16.72
CA ASN A 305 35.84 51.79 -15.56
C ASN A 305 35.10 51.58 -14.24
N TRP A 306 33.77 51.72 -14.20
CA TRP A 306 32.99 51.48 -13.00
C TRP A 306 32.88 49.98 -12.71
N ARG A 307 32.97 49.64 -11.43
CA ARG A 307 32.77 48.28 -10.93
C ARG A 307 31.52 48.29 -10.07
N THR A 308 30.57 47.41 -10.37
CA THR A 308 29.50 47.11 -9.43
C THR A 308 29.93 45.88 -8.66
N ASN A 309 29.99 46.02 -7.35
CA ASN A 309 30.22 44.91 -6.46
C ASN A 309 28.89 44.49 -5.86
N GLN A 310 28.75 43.18 -5.64
CA GLN A 310 27.55 42.61 -5.05
C GLN A 310 27.90 41.89 -3.76
N MET A 311 26.93 41.86 -2.85
CA MET A 311 27.00 41.10 -1.62
C MET A 311 25.67 40.39 -1.42
N TYR A 312 25.73 39.08 -1.21
CA TYR A 312 24.57 38.29 -0.83
C TYR A 312 24.60 38.00 0.66
N THR A 313 23.45 38.16 1.30
CA THR A 313 23.22 37.73 2.68
C THR A 313 22.13 36.67 2.69
N LEU A 314 22.38 35.58 3.39
CA LEU A 314 21.47 34.46 3.51
C LEU A 314 21.26 34.12 5.00
N GLY A 315 20.01 33.87 5.37
CA GLY A 315 19.63 33.28 6.65
C GLY A 315 18.66 32.15 6.40
N ILE A 316 18.88 31.00 7.05
CA ILE A 316 18.02 29.81 6.92
C ILE A 316 17.73 29.26 8.30
N THR A 317 16.45 29.14 8.62
CA THR A 317 15.95 28.48 9.83
C THR A 317 14.90 27.45 9.47
N ASN A 318 14.92 26.33 10.17
CA ASN A 318 13.97 25.25 10.00
C ASN A 318 13.29 24.96 11.33
N VAL A 319 12.01 24.63 11.31
CA VAL A 319 11.25 24.20 12.49
C VAL A 319 10.69 22.83 12.21
N PHE A 320 10.83 21.94 13.19
CA PHE A 320 10.39 20.55 13.13
C PHE A 320 9.27 20.33 14.13
N GLY A 321 8.17 19.74 13.67
CA GLY A 321 6.99 19.45 14.48
C GLY A 321 6.56 18.00 14.37
N ILE A 322 6.22 17.36 15.48
CA ILE A 322 5.49 16.09 15.52
C ILE A 322 4.26 16.34 16.39
N GLU A 323 3.13 15.82 15.93
CA GLU A 323 1.91 15.79 16.72
C GLU A 323 1.26 14.41 16.76
N GLY A 324 0.56 14.17 17.87
CA GLY A 324 -0.43 13.11 18.00
C GLY A 324 -1.80 13.71 18.26
N TRP A 325 -2.83 12.93 17.98
CA TRP A 325 -4.23 13.33 18.11
C TRP A 325 -5.04 12.23 18.79
N ASN A 326 -5.92 12.62 19.70
CA ASN A 326 -7.04 11.78 20.10
C ASN A 326 -8.26 12.16 19.27
N SER A 327 -8.51 11.46 18.17
CA SER A 327 -9.59 11.77 17.23
C SER A 327 -10.99 11.41 17.76
N TYR A 328 -11.07 10.64 18.84
CA TYR A 328 -12.32 10.23 19.46
C TYR A 328 -12.93 11.35 20.30
N THR A 329 -14.26 11.31 20.46
CA THR A 329 -14.99 12.19 21.38
C THR A 329 -14.65 11.93 22.85
N ASN A 330 -14.31 10.69 23.20
CA ASN A 330 -14.01 10.28 24.56
C ASN A 330 -12.53 10.44 24.91
N ALA A 331 -12.26 10.71 26.19
CA ALA A 331 -10.90 10.76 26.71
C ALA A 331 -10.32 9.35 26.90
N TYR A 332 -9.03 9.16 26.64
CA TYR A 332 -8.35 7.91 26.97
C TYR A 332 -8.26 7.73 28.50
N PRO A 333 -8.72 6.59 29.06
CA PRO A 333 -8.95 6.50 30.49
C PRO A 333 -7.70 6.23 31.34
N ARG A 334 -6.60 5.72 30.75
CA ARG A 334 -5.34 5.38 31.43
C ARG A 334 -4.23 6.40 31.20
N ARG A 335 -3.12 6.27 31.92
CA ARG A 335 -1.96 7.17 31.78
C ARG A 335 -1.13 6.81 30.56
N LEU A 336 -0.90 7.79 29.68
CA LEU A 336 -0.09 7.64 28.48
C LEU A 336 1.24 8.39 28.58
N ALA A 337 2.24 7.93 27.83
CA ALA A 337 3.48 8.63 27.58
C ALA A 337 3.87 8.54 26.09
N MET A 338 4.60 9.55 25.63
CA MET A 338 5.15 9.61 24.27
C MET A 338 6.67 9.50 24.30
N ASP A 339 7.24 8.62 23.50
CA ASP A 339 8.68 8.58 23.21
C ASP A 339 8.93 9.08 21.80
N ILE A 340 9.48 10.29 21.70
CA ILE A 340 9.75 10.93 20.41
C ILE A 340 11.23 10.88 20.12
N ARG A 341 11.58 10.39 18.94
CA ARG A 341 12.95 10.37 18.45
C ARG A 341 13.02 11.01 17.08
N HIS A 342 13.96 11.93 16.92
CA HIS A 342 14.09 12.70 15.70
C HIS A 342 15.56 12.91 15.36
N GLN A 343 15.88 12.73 14.08
CA GLN A 343 17.19 13.05 13.51
C GLN A 343 16.98 13.71 12.16
N TYR A 344 17.78 14.74 11.88
CA TYR A 344 17.76 15.44 10.61
C TYR A 344 19.19 15.69 10.09
N GLN A 345 19.31 15.79 8.77
CA GLN A 345 20.50 16.30 8.11
C GLN A 345 20.08 17.34 7.08
N ILE A 346 20.72 18.51 7.16
CA ILE A 346 20.47 19.66 6.29
C ILE A 346 21.74 19.97 5.49
N GLY A 347 21.63 19.86 4.16
CA GLY A 347 22.66 20.24 3.22
C GLY A 347 22.24 21.45 2.39
N LEU A 348 23.05 22.50 2.41
CA LEU A 348 22.92 23.62 1.47
C LEU A 348 24.00 23.49 0.41
N TRP A 349 23.62 23.49 -0.86
CA TRP A 349 24.51 23.24 -2.00
C TRP A 349 24.53 24.43 -2.95
N ASP A 350 25.69 24.75 -3.53
CA ASP A 350 25.80 25.64 -4.71
C ASP A 350 26.00 24.81 -5.97
N HIS A 351 25.04 24.86 -6.89
CA HIS A 351 25.04 24.13 -8.16
C HIS A 351 25.67 24.92 -9.32
N SER A 352 26.13 26.16 -9.09
CA SER A 352 26.75 27.01 -10.13
C SER A 352 28.17 26.58 -10.51
N VAL A 353 28.69 25.50 -9.93
CA VAL A 353 30.01 24.95 -10.24
C VAL A 353 29.86 23.92 -11.34
N THR A 354 30.51 24.15 -12.47
CA THR A 354 30.62 23.19 -13.57
C THR A 354 32.08 22.79 -13.78
N ASN A 355 32.33 21.54 -14.15
CA ASN A 355 33.66 21.15 -14.63
C ASN A 355 33.93 21.73 -16.03
N GLN A 356 35.15 21.51 -16.55
CA GLN A 356 35.56 21.98 -17.88
C GLN A 356 34.70 21.42 -19.02
N SER A 357 34.04 20.28 -18.80
CA SER A 357 33.12 19.63 -19.74
C SER A 357 31.67 20.12 -19.62
N GLY A 358 31.39 21.12 -18.78
CA GLY A 358 30.04 21.66 -18.57
C GLY A 358 29.14 20.83 -17.65
N ILE A 359 29.66 19.78 -17.02
CA ILE A 359 28.91 18.96 -16.05
C ILE A 359 28.84 19.70 -14.72
N ALA A 360 27.64 19.86 -14.16
CA ALA A 360 27.45 20.44 -12.84
C ALA A 360 28.08 19.54 -11.75
N LEU A 361 28.94 20.13 -10.92
CA LEU A 361 29.55 19.51 -9.75
C LEU A 361 29.15 20.31 -8.51
N PRO A 362 27.94 20.07 -7.97
CA PRO A 362 27.42 20.87 -6.86
C PRO A 362 28.36 20.83 -5.66
N LYS A 363 28.65 22.00 -5.07
CA LYS A 363 29.49 22.11 -3.88
C LYS A 363 28.62 22.21 -2.63
N LEU A 364 28.81 21.30 -1.69
CA LEU A 364 28.20 21.37 -0.36
C LEU A 364 28.79 22.56 0.41
N LEU A 365 27.95 23.54 0.75
CA LEU A 365 28.33 24.76 1.46
C LEU A 365 28.27 24.58 2.97
N THR A 366 27.22 23.91 3.46
CA THR A 366 27.01 23.63 4.87
C THR A 366 26.45 22.24 5.04
N ASN A 367 26.91 21.51 6.06
CA ASN A 367 26.35 20.23 6.45
C ASN A 367 25.98 20.28 7.93
N LEU A 368 24.70 20.54 8.22
CA LEU A 368 24.20 20.49 9.59
C LEU A 368 23.60 19.11 9.83
N VAL A 369 24.23 18.34 10.70
CA VAL A 369 23.73 17.05 11.16
C VAL A 369 23.22 17.24 12.59
N SER A 370 21.99 16.82 12.84
CA SER A 370 21.41 16.89 14.19
C SER A 370 22.13 15.97 15.16
N THR A 371 22.27 16.40 16.42
CA THR A 371 22.36 15.43 17.51
C THR A 371 21.02 14.68 17.62
N PRO A 372 21.02 13.37 17.91
CA PRO A 372 19.77 12.63 18.07
C PRO A 372 18.90 13.25 19.16
N TYR A 373 17.70 13.72 18.78
CA TYR A 373 16.69 14.15 19.72
C TYR A 373 15.96 12.91 20.23
N ASN A 374 15.92 12.71 21.54
CA ASN A 374 15.14 11.65 22.18
C ASN A 374 14.45 12.25 23.41
N LYS A 375 13.12 12.23 23.45
CA LYS A 375 12.35 12.76 24.59
C LYS A 375 11.20 11.84 24.94
N PHE A 376 11.20 11.38 26.19
CA PHE A 376 10.11 10.63 26.78
C PHE A 376 9.26 11.57 27.65
N THR A 377 8.01 11.77 27.29
CA THR A 377 7.09 12.70 27.94
C THR A 377 5.89 11.96 28.50
N THR A 378 5.75 11.92 29.82
CA THR A 378 4.54 11.43 30.50
C THR A 378 3.45 12.48 30.45
N LEU A 379 2.24 12.10 30.02
CA LEU A 379 1.10 13.01 30.02
C LEU A 379 0.59 13.19 31.46
N GLN A 380 0.54 14.44 31.93
CA GLN A 380 0.14 14.78 33.31
C GLN A 380 -1.36 14.58 33.57
N LYS A 381 -2.19 14.62 32.52
CA LYS A 381 -3.64 14.42 32.57
C LYS A 381 -4.01 13.37 31.55
N LYS A 382 -5.19 12.76 31.73
CA LYS A 382 -5.82 11.92 30.71
C LYS A 382 -5.90 12.69 29.39
N TRP A 383 -5.59 12.03 28.29
CA TRP A 383 -5.65 12.65 26.96
C TRP A 383 -7.13 12.81 26.58
N ARG A 384 -7.60 14.06 26.52
CA ARG A 384 -9.02 14.37 26.28
C ARG A 384 -9.43 14.02 24.87
N GLY A 385 -10.73 13.82 24.65
CA GLY A 385 -11.27 13.65 23.30
C GLY A 385 -11.05 14.91 22.46
N ARG A 386 -10.78 14.71 21.16
CA ARG A 386 -10.47 15.76 20.16
C ARG A 386 -9.27 16.64 20.52
N GLU A 387 -8.40 16.21 21.42
CA GLU A 387 -7.24 16.98 21.87
C GLU A 387 -5.98 16.61 21.07
N PHE A 388 -5.25 17.62 20.62
CA PHE A 388 -3.94 17.48 19.98
C PHE A 388 -2.80 17.60 21.01
N LYS A 389 -1.70 16.88 20.76
CA LYS A 389 -0.47 16.98 21.53
C LYS A 389 0.70 17.15 20.56
N VAL A 390 1.51 18.18 20.78
CA VAL A 390 2.67 18.50 19.94
C VAL A 390 3.95 18.26 20.75
N PRO A 391 4.41 17.00 20.93
CA PRO A 391 5.54 16.68 21.78
C PRO A 391 6.89 17.16 21.23
N LEU A 392 6.99 17.40 19.92
CA LEU A 392 8.15 18.02 19.26
C LEU A 392 7.74 19.33 18.62
N ASN A 393 8.43 20.41 19.00
CA ASN A 393 8.40 21.70 18.31
C ASN A 393 9.76 22.37 18.54
N ILE A 394 10.72 22.10 17.65
CA ILE A 394 12.11 22.56 17.80
C ILE A 394 12.58 23.31 16.56
N GLY A 395 13.37 24.36 16.77
CA GLY A 395 13.99 25.14 15.70
C GLY A 395 15.46 24.78 15.51
N ALA A 396 15.92 24.73 14.26
CA ALA A 396 17.31 24.58 13.87
C ALA A 396 17.69 25.65 12.84
N THR A 397 18.60 26.55 13.23
CA THR A 397 19.17 27.54 12.30
C THR A 397 20.31 26.89 11.51
N THR A 398 20.09 26.65 10.21
CA THR A 398 21.13 26.13 9.30
C THR A 398 22.23 27.15 9.09
N ILE A 399 21.84 28.41 8.91
CA ILE A 399 22.77 29.51 8.81
C ILE A 399 22.15 30.78 9.39
N THR A 400 22.88 31.43 10.29
CA THR A 400 22.54 32.79 10.75
C THR A 400 22.72 33.77 9.60
N ASN A 401 22.24 35.01 9.72
CA ASN A 401 22.50 36.05 8.72
C ASN A 401 24.00 36.12 8.39
N SER A 402 24.37 35.60 7.22
CA SER A 402 25.76 35.38 6.82
C SER A 402 25.97 35.86 5.39
N ILE A 403 27.15 36.39 5.13
CA ILE A 403 27.57 36.89 3.83
C ILE A 403 28.08 35.74 2.99
N TYR A 404 27.54 35.55 1.78
CA TYR A 404 28.01 34.54 0.85
C TYR A 404 29.10 35.10 -0.07
N SER A 405 30.22 34.38 -0.17
CA SER A 405 31.23 34.62 -1.21
C SER A 405 30.99 33.71 -2.40
N THR A 406 30.66 34.32 -3.53
CA THR A 406 30.47 33.65 -4.83
C THR A 406 31.77 33.15 -5.43
N GLY A 407 32.91 33.79 -5.12
CA GLY A 407 34.23 33.36 -5.59
C GLY A 407 34.75 32.14 -4.84
N LEU A 408 34.67 32.16 -3.50
CA LEU A 408 35.17 31.08 -2.64
C LEU A 408 34.13 29.98 -2.37
N LYS A 409 32.85 30.25 -2.69
CA LYS A 409 31.73 29.35 -2.45
C LYS A 409 31.65 28.95 -0.98
N ARG A 410 31.58 29.95 -0.09
CA ARG A 410 31.51 29.80 1.37
C ARG A 410 30.81 30.99 2.03
N PHE A 411 30.37 30.81 3.27
CA PHE A 411 29.75 31.86 4.08
C PHE A 411 30.71 32.46 5.10
N PHE A 412 30.48 33.73 5.43
CA PHE A 412 31.13 34.45 6.51
C PHE A 412 30.07 35.02 7.46
N PRO A 413 30.31 35.01 8.79
CA PRO A 413 29.40 35.64 9.74
C PRO A 413 29.24 37.14 9.45
N ALA A 414 28.01 37.67 9.48
CA ALA A 414 27.77 39.10 9.33
C ALA A 414 28.04 39.88 10.65
N ASN A 415 29.24 39.74 11.22
CA ASN A 415 29.67 40.52 12.39
C ASN A 415 30.28 41.86 11.96
N ARG A 416 30.35 42.85 12.87
CA ARG A 416 30.81 44.23 12.57
C ARG A 416 32.21 44.34 11.95
N ALA A 417 33.06 43.32 12.06
CA ALA A 417 34.42 43.34 11.53
C ALA A 417 34.51 42.97 10.02
N PHE A 418 33.51 42.27 9.47
CA PHE A 418 33.50 41.78 8.08
C PHE A 418 32.28 42.27 7.27
N THR A 419 31.68 43.42 7.64
CA THR A 419 30.42 43.90 7.05
C THR A 419 30.48 44.38 5.59
N ASN A 420 31.67 44.50 4.98
CA ASN A 420 31.88 45.08 3.64
C ASN A 420 32.64 44.16 2.66
N VAL A 421 32.32 42.86 2.62
CA VAL A 421 32.87 41.92 1.61
C VAL A 421 32.06 42.00 0.31
N PHE A 422 32.21 43.12 -0.39
CA PHE A 422 31.63 43.34 -1.71
C PHE A 422 32.51 42.67 -2.78
N GLU A 423 31.96 41.71 -3.53
CA GLU A 423 32.69 40.99 -4.58
C GLU A 423 32.46 41.63 -5.96
N SER A 424 33.52 41.71 -6.76
CA SER A 424 33.44 42.27 -8.12
C SER A 424 32.73 41.32 -9.10
N GLY A 425 31.86 41.88 -9.95
CA GLY A 425 31.14 41.14 -10.98
C GLY A 425 29.71 40.78 -10.57
N PHE A 426 29.03 40.01 -11.42
CA PHE A 426 27.61 39.67 -11.32
C PHE A 426 27.38 38.16 -11.34
N ALA A 427 28.19 37.43 -10.58
CA ALA A 427 28.00 36.01 -10.36
C ALA A 427 26.66 35.76 -9.64
N VAL A 428 25.85 34.84 -10.15
CA VAL A 428 24.58 34.47 -9.51
C VAL A 428 24.80 33.13 -8.80
N PRO A 429 24.55 33.03 -7.48
CA PRO A 429 24.60 31.75 -6.78
C PRO A 429 23.43 30.84 -7.18
N ASP A 430 23.65 29.52 -7.19
CA ASP A 430 22.59 28.52 -7.43
C ASP A 430 22.39 27.65 -6.19
N TRP A 431 21.65 28.18 -5.20
CA TRP A 431 21.49 27.55 -3.91
C TRP A 431 20.33 26.57 -3.90
N LYS A 432 20.61 25.33 -3.49
CA LYS A 432 19.59 24.31 -3.22
C LYS A 432 19.74 23.76 -1.81
N LEU A 433 18.65 23.81 -1.07
CA LEU A 433 18.55 23.28 0.29
C LEU A 433 17.93 21.89 0.22
N HIS A 434 18.54 20.93 0.89
CA HIS A 434 18.03 19.57 1.05
C HIS A 434 18.01 19.22 2.53
N ILE A 435 16.88 18.69 3.00
CA ILE A 435 16.69 18.25 4.37
C ILE A 435 16.20 16.82 4.32
N THR A 436 16.86 15.93 5.04
CA THR A 436 16.44 14.55 5.24
C THR A 436 16.11 14.34 6.71
N ASN A 437 15.02 13.65 7.00
CA ASN A 437 14.56 13.43 8.36
C ASN A 437 14.28 11.94 8.62
N ARG A 438 14.55 11.54 9.86
CA ARG A 438 14.14 10.28 10.47
C ARG A 438 13.28 10.61 11.67
N VAL A 439 12.12 9.95 11.75
CA VAL A 439 11.14 10.18 12.80
C VAL A 439 10.77 8.83 13.40
N GLN A 440 10.83 8.73 14.72
CA GLN A 440 10.16 7.68 15.46
C GLN A 440 9.20 8.29 16.49
N TYR A 441 7.99 7.74 16.55
CA TYR A 441 6.96 8.09 17.52
C TYR A 441 6.49 6.80 18.18
N PHE A 442 6.49 6.76 19.50
CA PHE A 442 5.85 5.69 20.26
C PHE A 442 4.88 6.27 21.27
N LEU A 443 3.67 5.73 21.31
CA LEU A 443 2.70 5.97 22.36
C LEU A 443 2.65 4.75 23.28
N VAL A 444 2.68 4.99 24.58
CA VAL A 444 2.84 3.94 25.59
C VAL A 444 1.78 4.10 26.67
N ASP A 445 1.08 3.03 26.98
CA ASP A 445 0.26 2.93 28.18
C ASP A 445 1.15 2.58 29.38
N LEU A 446 1.23 3.49 30.33
CA LEU A 446 2.09 3.35 31.51
C LEU A 446 1.53 2.40 32.57
N ASP A 447 0.21 2.20 32.57
CA ASP A 447 -0.46 1.33 33.54
C ASP A 447 -0.33 -0.14 33.11
N LEU A 448 -0.34 -0.41 31.80
CA LEU A 448 -0.07 -1.74 31.24
C LEU A 448 1.41 -1.98 30.88
N ASN A 449 2.23 -0.92 30.83
CA ASN A 449 3.60 -0.94 30.30
C ASN A 449 3.68 -1.52 28.86
N ARG A 450 2.69 -1.20 28.03
CA ARG A 450 2.56 -1.68 26.63
C ARG A 450 2.60 -0.53 25.64
N VAL A 451 3.09 -0.82 24.44
CA VAL A 451 3.02 0.11 23.30
C VAL A 451 1.58 0.13 22.77
N VAL A 452 1.07 1.32 22.50
CA VAL A 452 -0.26 1.58 21.94
C VAL A 452 -0.15 1.96 20.47
N ASP A 453 0.89 2.72 20.12
CA ASP A 453 1.16 3.16 18.75
C ASP A 453 2.69 3.27 18.55
N ALA A 454 3.14 3.01 17.34
CA ALA A 454 4.53 2.96 16.91
C ALA A 454 4.64 3.37 15.42
N VAL A 455 5.35 4.45 15.16
CA VAL A 455 5.66 4.95 13.81
C VAL A 455 7.18 5.05 13.68
N ASN A 456 7.74 4.47 12.61
CA ASN A 456 9.17 4.49 12.31
C ASN A 456 9.39 4.84 10.84
N LEU A 457 9.71 6.10 10.57
CA LEU A 457 9.86 6.67 9.23
C LEU A 457 11.32 7.07 8.99
N ASP A 458 11.80 6.78 7.78
CA ASP A 458 13.09 7.25 7.25
C ASP A 458 12.86 7.85 5.85
N ASN A 459 13.87 8.54 5.33
CA ASN A 459 13.87 9.13 4.01
C ASN A 459 12.75 10.18 3.81
N LEU A 460 12.39 10.90 4.88
CA LEU A 460 11.49 12.05 4.80
C LEU A 460 12.28 13.24 4.26
N VAL A 461 12.28 13.38 2.93
CA VAL A 461 13.07 14.39 2.22
C VAL A 461 12.22 15.62 1.87
N THR A 462 12.75 16.79 2.16
CA THR A 462 12.25 18.06 1.60
C THR A 462 13.40 18.83 0.96
N SER A 463 13.14 19.45 -0.18
CA SER A 463 14.11 20.24 -0.93
C SER A 463 13.54 21.59 -1.35
N MET A 464 14.42 22.57 -1.52
CA MET A 464 14.07 23.92 -1.95
C MET A 464 15.15 24.45 -2.88
N ASP A 465 14.78 24.79 -4.12
CA ASP A 465 15.64 25.55 -5.03
C ASP A 465 15.52 27.05 -4.70
N ILE A 466 16.38 27.53 -3.80
CA ILE A 466 16.30 28.88 -3.27
C ILE A 466 16.49 29.90 -4.41
N THR A 467 17.44 29.65 -5.31
CA THR A 467 17.73 30.59 -6.40
C THR A 467 16.55 30.73 -7.35
N GLN A 468 15.96 29.62 -7.81
CA GLN A 468 14.74 29.67 -8.63
C GLN A 468 13.58 30.33 -7.89
N LEU A 469 13.41 30.04 -6.60
CA LEU A 469 12.31 30.62 -5.82
C LEU A 469 12.49 32.12 -5.56
N THR A 470 13.71 32.66 -5.55
CA THR A 470 13.89 34.12 -5.45
C THR A 470 13.36 34.87 -6.68
N THR A 471 13.28 34.25 -7.86
CA THR A 471 12.70 34.85 -9.07
C THR A 471 11.16 34.75 -9.11
N GLY A 472 10.57 33.72 -8.49
CA GLY A 472 9.11 33.55 -8.36
C GLY A 472 8.45 32.79 -9.53
N GLN A 473 7.17 32.43 -9.39
CA GLN A 473 6.41 31.62 -10.37
C GLN A 473 5.91 32.39 -11.62
N THR A 474 5.71 33.70 -11.52
CA THR A 474 5.21 34.49 -12.67
C THR A 474 6.40 35.01 -13.47
N GLY A 475 6.66 34.39 -14.62
CA GLY A 475 7.46 34.98 -15.70
C GLY A 475 6.74 36.20 -16.28
N ALA A 476 6.67 37.30 -15.53
CA ALA A 476 6.29 38.58 -16.11
C ALA A 476 7.54 39.13 -16.80
N ALA A 477 7.54 39.12 -18.14
CA ALA A 477 8.56 39.75 -18.95
C ALA A 477 8.73 41.22 -18.54
N SER A 478 9.72 41.52 -17.71
CA SER A 478 10.05 42.90 -17.40
C SER A 478 10.89 43.45 -18.56
N SER A 479 10.24 44.22 -19.43
CA SER A 479 10.92 44.92 -20.51
C SER A 479 11.93 45.92 -19.90
N LEU A 480 13.14 45.95 -20.48
CA LEU A 480 14.24 46.85 -20.11
C LEU A 480 13.83 48.34 -20.01
N PHE A 481 12.73 48.73 -20.67
CA PHE A 481 12.30 50.11 -20.88
C PHE A 481 10.78 50.34 -20.73
N GLY A 482 10.03 49.36 -20.22
CA GLY A 482 8.56 49.41 -20.18
C GLY A 482 7.97 49.99 -18.89
N SER A 483 6.86 50.71 -19.04
CA SER A 483 5.97 51.26 -17.99
C SER A 483 5.17 50.19 -17.22
N GLY A 484 5.64 48.94 -17.15
CA GLY A 484 4.94 47.86 -16.47
C GLY A 484 5.14 47.91 -14.94
N ASN A 485 4.13 47.52 -14.18
CA ASN A 485 4.27 47.31 -12.73
C ASN A 485 5.38 46.28 -12.46
N LEU A 486 6.41 46.68 -11.70
CA LEU A 486 7.50 45.79 -11.30
C LEU A 486 6.92 44.65 -10.44
N SER A 487 7.04 43.42 -10.92
CA SER A 487 6.74 42.24 -10.11
C SER A 487 7.81 42.07 -9.03
N GLU A 488 7.46 41.40 -7.93
CA GLU A 488 8.40 41.16 -6.82
C GLU A 488 9.63 40.34 -7.22
N GLY A 489 9.47 39.52 -8.27
CA GLY A 489 10.52 38.69 -8.86
C GLY A 489 11.48 39.41 -9.78
N ALA A 490 11.09 40.57 -10.30
CA ALA A 490 11.86 41.30 -11.31
C ALA A 490 13.27 41.69 -10.83
N PHE A 491 13.52 41.80 -9.52
CA PHE A 491 14.84 42.11 -8.95
C PHE A 491 15.79 40.91 -8.90
N TRP A 492 15.30 39.70 -9.10
CA TRP A 492 16.06 38.46 -8.98
C TRP A 492 16.25 37.74 -10.31
N GLU A 493 15.70 38.29 -11.41
CA GLU A 493 15.93 37.77 -12.75
C GLU A 493 17.43 37.56 -13.03
N THR A 494 17.75 36.35 -13.46
CA THR A 494 19.12 35.85 -13.66
C THR A 494 19.62 36.05 -15.09
N ASN A 495 18.70 36.31 -16.04
CA ASN A 495 19.00 36.65 -17.42
C ASN A 495 19.93 37.87 -17.48
N ARG A 496 20.95 37.80 -18.32
CA ARG A 496 21.99 38.83 -18.44
C ARG A 496 21.66 39.82 -19.54
N VAL A 497 21.95 41.10 -19.29
CA VAL A 497 21.78 42.18 -20.29
C VAL A 497 22.62 41.90 -21.54
N ASN A 498 23.83 41.37 -21.36
CA ASN A 498 24.66 40.86 -22.44
C ASN A 498 25.21 39.47 -22.06
N ALA A 499 24.55 38.43 -22.56
CA ALA A 499 24.92 37.04 -22.28
C ALA A 499 26.37 36.70 -22.68
N SER A 500 26.90 37.32 -23.76
CA SER A 500 28.26 37.07 -24.26
C SER A 500 29.38 37.43 -23.26
N GLN A 501 29.09 38.33 -22.31
CA GLN A 501 30.04 38.80 -21.30
C GLN A 501 29.99 37.99 -19.99
N GLY A 502 29.12 36.97 -19.90
CA GLY A 502 29.00 36.09 -18.73
C GLY A 502 28.86 36.85 -17.41
N ASN A 503 29.60 36.44 -16.38
CA ASN A 503 29.58 37.06 -15.04
C ASN A 503 30.04 38.53 -15.00
N ARG A 504 30.54 39.09 -16.11
CA ARG A 504 30.89 40.52 -16.21
C ARG A 504 29.69 41.39 -16.61
N SER A 505 28.61 40.79 -17.12
CA SER A 505 27.36 41.50 -17.45
C SER A 505 26.36 41.46 -16.30
N PRO A 506 25.72 42.58 -15.95
CA PRO A 506 24.65 42.59 -14.96
C PRO A 506 23.46 41.75 -15.42
N THR A 507 22.74 41.19 -14.46
CA THR A 507 21.45 40.58 -14.73
C THR A 507 20.36 41.63 -14.81
N PHE A 508 19.22 41.31 -15.43
CA PHE A 508 18.05 42.21 -15.43
C PHE A 508 17.60 42.52 -14.01
N GLY A 509 17.72 41.56 -13.07
CA GLY A 509 17.43 41.80 -11.66
C GLY A 509 18.30 42.86 -11.01
N VAL A 510 19.60 42.87 -11.33
CA VAL A 510 20.54 43.90 -10.88
C VAL A 510 20.20 45.26 -11.51
N MET A 511 19.86 45.28 -12.81
CA MET A 511 19.46 46.52 -13.48
C MET A 511 18.18 47.12 -12.89
N ASN A 512 17.17 46.29 -12.61
CA ASN A 512 15.93 46.72 -11.97
C ASN A 512 16.21 47.32 -10.58
N GLN A 513 17.11 46.72 -9.78
CA GLN A 513 17.52 47.29 -8.49
C GLN A 513 18.17 48.67 -8.65
N ILE A 514 19.06 48.85 -9.63
CA ILE A 514 19.73 50.13 -9.89
C ILE A 514 18.71 51.18 -10.36
N GLN A 515 17.80 50.84 -11.27
CA GLN A 515 16.78 51.77 -11.79
C GLN A 515 15.83 52.26 -10.69
N VAL A 516 15.43 51.38 -9.77
CA VAL A 516 14.63 51.74 -8.59
C VAL A 516 15.44 52.62 -7.64
N ALA A 517 16.71 52.26 -7.38
CA ALA A 517 17.61 53.06 -6.54
C ALA A 517 17.88 54.48 -7.08
N ARG A 518 17.74 54.68 -8.41
CA ARG A 518 17.84 55.99 -9.09
C ARG A 518 16.53 56.75 -9.19
N GLY A 519 15.41 56.14 -8.81
CA GLY A 519 14.08 56.73 -9.01
C GLY A 519 13.60 56.73 -10.47
N GLN A 520 14.33 56.09 -11.39
CA GLN A 520 13.92 55.96 -12.81
C GLN A 520 12.77 54.96 -13.01
N LYS A 521 12.67 53.98 -12.10
CA LYS A 521 11.48 53.14 -11.93
C LYS A 521 10.91 53.38 -10.53
N PRO A 522 9.94 54.29 -10.34
CA PRO A 522 9.41 54.59 -9.03
C PRO A 522 8.63 53.40 -8.46
N VAL A 523 8.82 53.15 -7.16
CA VAL A 523 8.03 52.18 -6.38
C VAL A 523 7.38 52.90 -5.19
N SER A 524 6.28 52.38 -4.65
CA SER A 524 5.62 52.98 -3.49
C SER A 524 6.54 53.03 -2.26
N ALA A 525 6.28 53.93 -1.30
CA ALA A 525 7.04 53.97 -0.06
C ALA A 525 6.88 52.68 0.77
N ALA A 526 5.68 52.08 0.75
CA ALA A 526 5.40 50.80 1.39
C ALA A 526 6.20 49.66 0.76
N PHE A 527 6.28 49.62 -0.57
CA PHE A 527 7.11 48.65 -1.30
C PHE A 527 8.58 48.79 -0.91
N TRP A 528 9.13 50.02 -0.97
CA TRP A 528 10.52 50.29 -0.60
C TRP A 528 10.89 49.80 0.82
N ARG A 529 10.02 50.06 1.80
CA ARG A 529 10.21 49.64 3.20
C ARG A 529 10.16 48.12 3.38
N SER A 530 9.35 47.43 2.58
CA SER A 530 9.17 45.98 2.71
C SER A 530 10.44 45.20 2.35
N TYR A 531 11.27 45.73 1.45
CA TYR A 531 12.48 45.01 1.00
C TYR A 531 13.76 45.47 1.71
N ASN A 532 13.78 46.67 2.29
CA ASN A 532 15.00 47.23 2.84
C ASN A 532 15.13 46.93 4.35
N ASN A 533 16.18 46.19 4.72
CA ASN A 533 16.57 46.01 6.14
C ASN A 533 17.04 47.33 6.80
N ASP A 534 17.17 48.42 6.03
CA ASP A 534 17.52 49.76 6.51
C ASP A 534 16.47 50.78 6.01
N PRO A 535 15.42 51.11 6.80
CA PRO A 535 14.22 51.76 6.28
C PRO A 535 14.39 53.27 6.12
N TYR A 536 14.80 53.71 4.92
CA TYR A 536 14.60 55.11 4.51
C TYR A 536 13.09 55.36 4.25
N THR A 537 12.47 56.31 4.96
CA THR A 537 11.02 56.61 4.86
C THR A 537 10.72 58.06 4.50
N GLY A 538 9.68 58.29 3.69
CA GLY A 538 9.28 59.66 3.31
C GLY A 538 10.45 60.42 2.69
N ARG A 539 10.65 61.68 3.08
CA ARG A 539 11.75 62.54 2.60
C ARG A 539 13.14 61.87 2.64
N ASN A 540 13.38 60.91 3.54
CA ASN A 540 14.65 60.17 3.60
C ASN A 540 14.84 59.20 2.43
N LYS A 541 13.77 58.62 1.88
CA LYS A 541 13.81 57.79 0.67
C LYS A 541 14.14 58.65 -0.54
N GLU A 542 13.41 59.75 -0.75
CA GLU A 542 13.65 60.63 -1.90
C GLU A 542 15.06 61.24 -1.84
N LYS A 543 15.53 61.63 -0.64
CA LYS A 543 16.91 62.12 -0.43
C LYS A 543 17.96 61.05 -0.72
N ALA A 544 17.74 59.80 -0.31
CA ALA A 544 18.67 58.70 -0.60
C ALA A 544 18.72 58.35 -2.10
N ILE A 545 17.57 58.37 -2.79
CA ILE A 545 17.49 58.21 -4.25
C ILE A 545 18.25 59.34 -4.96
N GLN A 546 17.99 60.58 -4.56
CA GLN A 546 18.62 61.75 -5.15
C GLN A 546 20.13 61.74 -4.94
N ASP A 547 20.61 61.44 -3.73
CA ASP A 547 22.04 61.32 -3.40
C ASP A 547 22.74 60.20 -4.19
N PHE A 548 22.08 59.05 -4.39
CA PHE A 548 22.61 57.96 -5.20
C PHE A 548 22.62 58.28 -6.70
N ASP A 549 21.58 58.90 -7.22
CA ASP A 549 21.50 59.30 -8.63
C ASP A 549 22.46 60.46 -8.94
N ASP A 550 22.62 61.42 -8.03
CA ASP A 550 23.63 62.48 -8.14
C ASP A 550 25.07 61.92 -8.00
N PHE A 551 25.26 60.85 -7.21
CA PHE A 551 26.52 60.10 -7.19
C PHE A 551 26.79 59.50 -8.56
N LEU A 552 25.84 58.82 -9.18
CA LEU A 552 26.02 58.22 -10.50
C LEU A 552 26.22 59.30 -11.60
N ARG A 553 25.53 60.44 -11.54
CA ARG A 553 25.73 61.54 -12.51
C ARG A 553 27.00 62.35 -12.28
N GLY A 554 27.65 62.20 -11.13
CA GLY A 554 28.80 63.01 -10.74
C GLY A 554 28.43 64.45 -10.36
N THR A 555 27.15 64.75 -10.16
CA THR A 555 26.61 66.07 -9.80
C THR A 555 26.76 66.39 -8.30
N ASN A 556 27.09 65.39 -7.47
CA ASN A 556 27.42 65.55 -6.04
C ASN A 556 28.59 66.50 -5.76
N ILE A 557 29.40 66.83 -6.76
CA ILE A 557 30.52 67.78 -6.64
C ILE A 557 30.03 69.24 -6.65
N ARG A 558 28.89 69.53 -7.32
CA ARG A 558 28.44 70.91 -7.60
C ARG A 558 27.43 71.46 -6.58
N ARG A 559 26.81 70.62 -5.75
CA ARG A 559 25.88 71.05 -4.69
C ARG A 559 26.60 71.20 -3.36
N ASN A 560 27.43 72.23 -3.19
CA ASN A 560 27.87 72.63 -1.84
C ASN A 560 28.22 74.12 -1.72
N PRO A 561 27.30 74.97 -1.24
CA PRO A 561 27.64 76.35 -0.82
C PRO A 561 28.25 76.44 0.58
N LEU A 562 28.34 75.35 1.38
CA LEU A 562 28.54 75.42 2.83
C LEU A 562 29.49 74.36 3.45
N GLY A 563 30.37 73.72 2.67
CA GLY A 563 31.55 73.02 3.19
C GLY A 563 31.35 71.79 4.09
N LYS A 564 30.14 71.32 4.38
CA LYS A 564 29.92 70.10 5.19
C LYS A 564 29.79 68.84 4.33
N TYR A 565 30.93 68.15 4.21
CA TYR A 565 31.20 66.78 3.71
C TYR A 565 30.53 66.34 2.39
N PRO A 566 31.29 66.15 1.29
CA PRO A 566 30.76 65.45 0.12
C PRO A 566 30.44 64.00 0.47
N SER A 567 29.30 63.50 -0.02
CA SER A 567 29.02 62.06 -0.11
C SER A 567 30.25 61.34 -0.69
N ASP A 568 30.61 60.15 -0.20
CA ASP A 568 31.69 59.34 -0.79
C ASP A 568 31.61 59.35 -2.33
N THR A 569 32.62 59.95 -2.98
CA THR A 569 32.61 60.25 -4.41
C THR A 569 33.08 59.07 -5.25
N ILE A 570 33.68 58.07 -4.60
CA ILE A 570 34.32 56.92 -5.25
C ILE A 570 33.45 55.68 -5.08
N ARG A 571 32.87 55.46 -3.90
CA ARG A 571 32.05 54.27 -3.60
C ARG A 571 30.70 54.67 -3.03
N LYS A 572 29.64 54.01 -3.48
CA LYS A 572 28.31 54.22 -2.92
C LYS A 572 27.48 52.96 -3.00
N GLN A 573 26.89 52.56 -1.88
CA GLN A 573 25.90 51.49 -1.85
C GLN A 573 24.58 51.97 -2.46
N ALA A 574 23.93 51.12 -3.24
CA ALA A 574 22.57 51.36 -3.69
C ALA A 574 21.63 51.48 -2.47
N PRO A 575 20.81 52.55 -2.36
CA PRO A 575 19.92 52.77 -1.22
C PRO A 575 18.77 51.77 -1.15
N PHE A 576 18.48 51.04 -2.23
CA PHE A 576 17.50 49.96 -2.27
C PHE A 576 18.18 48.57 -2.21
N THR A 577 17.84 47.79 -1.19
CA THR A 577 18.27 46.39 -1.05
C THR A 577 17.05 45.49 -1.27
N PRO A 578 16.96 44.73 -2.38
CA PRO A 578 15.92 43.71 -2.53
C PRO A 578 16.17 42.56 -1.54
N THR A 579 15.13 42.19 -0.81
CA THR A 579 15.14 41.07 0.16
C THR A 579 13.95 40.14 -0.07
N ARG A 580 14.19 38.84 -0.27
CA ARG A 580 13.15 37.83 -0.38
C ARG A 580 13.08 37.02 0.90
N LYS A 581 11.87 36.82 1.44
CA LYS A 581 11.59 35.82 2.47
C LYS A 581 10.75 34.72 1.83
N ILE A 582 11.27 33.50 1.85
CA ILE A 582 10.67 32.31 1.26
C ILE A 582 10.31 31.40 2.43
N TYR A 583 9.07 30.96 2.47
CA TYR A 583 8.57 29.98 3.42
C TYR A 583 8.14 28.73 2.68
N LYS A 584 8.59 27.57 3.12
CA LYS A 584 8.09 26.28 2.64
C LYS A 584 7.73 25.42 3.83
N ARG A 585 6.53 24.87 3.81
CA ARG A 585 6.09 23.85 4.75
C ARG A 585 6.04 22.52 4.02
N ALA A 586 6.78 21.52 4.47
CA ALA A 586 6.61 20.14 4.05
C ALA A 586 5.96 19.38 5.21
N SER A 587 4.83 18.72 4.99
CA SER A 587 4.16 17.95 6.02
C SER A 587 3.75 16.57 5.51
N TRP A 588 3.74 15.64 6.44
CA TRP A 588 3.35 14.24 6.28
C TRP A 588 2.21 14.01 7.26
N GLN A 589 1.00 13.91 6.73
CA GLN A 589 -0.24 13.97 7.49
C GLN A 589 -1.02 12.67 7.32
N ALA A 590 -1.50 12.12 8.43
CA ALA A 590 -2.47 11.05 8.44
C ALA A 590 -3.76 11.53 7.76
N ASN A 591 -4.26 10.76 6.77
CA ASN A 591 -5.61 10.94 6.24
C ASN A 591 -6.65 10.48 7.27
N ASP A 592 -6.42 9.32 7.87
CA ASP A 592 -7.22 8.85 8.99
C ASP A 592 -6.28 8.40 10.13
N PRO A 593 -6.40 8.96 11.35
CA PRO A 593 -5.62 8.57 12.53
C PRO A 593 -5.67 7.06 12.83
N LEU A 594 -6.70 6.34 12.39
CA LEU A 594 -6.97 4.95 12.78
C LEU A 594 -6.01 3.88 12.23
N VAL A 595 -4.99 4.25 11.45
CA VAL A 595 -4.08 3.28 10.79
C VAL A 595 -2.62 3.57 11.08
N HIS A 596 -1.79 2.56 10.90
CA HIS A 596 -0.35 2.72 10.81
C HIS A 596 0.06 3.14 9.41
N TYR A 597 1.17 3.86 9.30
CA TYR A 597 1.53 4.54 8.05
C TYR A 597 2.90 4.12 7.54
N THR A 598 3.02 3.99 6.22
CA THR A 598 4.30 4.18 5.54
C THR A 598 4.43 5.65 5.10
N VAL A 599 5.64 6.06 4.70
CA VAL A 599 5.88 7.45 4.25
C VAL A 599 4.93 7.87 3.13
N ASN A 600 4.65 6.98 2.18
CA ASN A 600 3.77 7.28 1.04
C ASN A 600 2.32 7.48 1.49
N ASP A 601 1.89 6.76 2.53
CA ASP A 601 0.55 6.91 3.09
C ASP A 601 0.39 8.17 3.92
N LEU A 602 1.42 9.02 4.04
CA LEU A 602 1.39 10.32 4.73
C LEU A 602 1.54 11.52 3.76
N THR A 603 1.81 11.28 2.48
CA THR A 603 1.96 12.34 1.47
C THR A 603 0.66 12.54 0.69
N ASP A 604 0.21 13.79 0.52
CA ASP A 604 -0.90 14.11 -0.39
C ASP A 604 -0.35 14.48 -1.78
N PRO A 605 -0.76 13.76 -2.86
CA PRO A 605 -0.30 14.02 -4.21
C PRO A 605 -1.12 15.04 -4.99
N ILE A 606 -2.36 15.31 -4.58
CA ILE A 606 -3.30 16.16 -5.31
C ILE A 606 -3.21 17.60 -4.86
N ILE A 607 -2.93 17.85 -3.58
CA ILE A 607 -2.97 19.22 -3.09
C ILE A 607 -1.72 20.00 -3.55
N THR A 608 -1.90 20.73 -4.65
CA THR A 608 -0.96 21.70 -5.23
C THR A 608 -1.41 23.16 -5.03
N ASP A 609 -2.40 23.41 -4.17
CA ASP A 609 -2.81 24.75 -3.71
C ASP A 609 -1.63 25.50 -3.06
N ARG A 610 -1.42 26.77 -3.38
CA ARG A 610 -0.42 27.68 -2.76
C ARG A 610 -0.35 27.67 -1.21
N PHE A 611 -1.34 27.11 -0.50
CA PHE A 611 -1.36 26.91 0.96
C PHE A 611 -1.16 25.46 1.41
N SER A 612 -1.09 24.50 0.50
CA SER A 612 -0.92 23.06 0.72
C SER A 612 0.42 22.65 1.35
N THR A 613 0.41 21.47 1.97
CA THR A 613 1.59 20.64 2.21
C THR A 613 2.58 20.68 1.02
N ASN A 614 3.85 20.91 1.31
CA ASN A 614 4.97 21.02 0.36
C ASN A 614 5.02 22.25 -0.57
N ASN A 615 4.10 23.20 -0.46
CA ASN A 615 4.12 24.41 -1.29
C ASN A 615 4.97 25.56 -0.74
N VAL A 616 5.46 26.38 -1.68
CA VAL A 616 6.32 27.54 -1.38
C VAL A 616 5.47 28.80 -1.35
N VAL A 617 5.49 29.48 -0.22
CA VAL A 617 4.85 30.79 -0.05
C VAL A 617 5.92 31.89 -0.08
N TYR A 618 5.70 32.86 -0.96
CA TYR A 618 6.52 34.06 -1.03
C TYR A 618 5.98 35.09 -0.03
N LEU A 619 6.84 35.57 0.87
CA LEU A 619 6.48 36.56 1.87
C LEU A 619 7.23 37.85 1.60
N ARG A 620 6.52 38.99 1.68
CA ARG A 620 7.18 40.29 1.73
C ARG A 620 7.74 40.52 3.13
N PRO A 621 9.06 40.71 3.30
CA PRO A 621 9.59 41.18 4.57
C PRO A 621 9.10 42.61 4.89
N PRO A 622 9.31 43.16 6.09
CA PRO A 622 9.37 42.45 7.36
C PRO A 622 7.96 42.09 7.89
N ASN A 623 6.88 42.62 7.28
CA ASN A 623 5.54 42.70 7.88
C ASN A 623 4.56 41.60 7.46
N THR A 624 4.93 40.65 6.61
CA THR A 624 4.03 39.53 6.30
C THR A 624 4.18 38.47 7.40
N PRO A 625 3.13 38.20 8.20
CA PRO A 625 3.15 37.09 9.15
C PRO A 625 3.37 35.77 8.40
N LEU A 626 3.99 34.80 9.08
CA LEU A 626 4.09 33.46 8.52
C LEU A 626 2.67 32.90 8.32
N PRO A 627 2.43 32.11 7.26
CA PRO A 627 1.21 31.34 7.14
C PRO A 627 0.98 30.53 8.42
N ARG A 628 -0.29 30.38 8.84
CA ARG A 628 -0.60 29.50 9.98
C ARG A 628 -0.16 28.08 9.64
N ASN A 629 0.48 27.41 10.59
CA ASN A 629 0.77 26.00 10.46
C ASN A 629 -0.45 25.17 10.89
N ASN A 630 -0.43 23.89 10.50
CA ASN A 630 -1.54 22.97 10.76
C ASN A 630 -1.38 22.17 12.05
N LEU A 631 -0.23 22.30 12.74
CA LEU A 631 -0.01 21.63 14.02
C LEU A 631 -1.04 22.10 15.06
N GLY A 632 -1.67 21.13 15.74
CA GLY A 632 -2.72 21.37 16.71
C GLY A 632 -4.11 21.62 16.09
N LEU A 633 -4.27 21.40 14.79
CA LEU A 633 -5.53 21.52 14.05
C LEU A 633 -5.81 20.22 13.29
N ILE A 634 -7.05 20.04 12.83
CA ILE A 634 -7.42 18.90 11.99
C ILE A 634 -6.62 18.95 10.68
N ASN A 635 -6.02 17.81 10.31
CA ASN A 635 -5.22 17.68 9.09
C ASN A 635 -5.96 18.16 7.85
N GLU A 636 -5.24 18.82 6.96
CA GLU A 636 -5.73 19.18 5.62
C GLU A 636 -6.11 17.93 4.81
N ARG A 637 -5.44 16.82 5.12
CA ARG A 637 -5.72 15.50 4.54
C ARG A 637 -6.80 14.71 5.27
N TYR A 638 -7.29 15.15 6.43
CA TYR A 638 -8.34 14.42 7.16
C TYR A 638 -9.65 14.48 6.39
N ARG A 639 -10.06 13.37 5.76
CA ARG A 639 -11.20 13.38 4.83
C ARG A 639 -12.15 12.21 5.03
N PRO A 640 -12.76 12.04 6.21
CA PRO A 640 -13.74 10.99 6.43
C PRO A 640 -14.98 11.19 5.52
N TRP A 641 -15.98 10.33 5.63
CA TRP A 641 -17.20 10.46 4.84
C TRP A 641 -17.88 11.82 5.10
N GLY A 642 -18.14 12.56 4.03
CA GLY A 642 -18.66 13.93 4.05
C GLY A 642 -17.64 15.06 4.30
N GLY A 643 -16.35 14.72 4.28
CA GLY A 643 -15.26 15.68 4.43
C GLY A 643 -14.95 15.95 5.90
N GLY A 644 -14.03 16.88 6.17
CA GLY A 644 -13.68 17.23 7.56
C GLY A 644 -12.36 17.98 7.74
N GLY A 645 -11.51 17.96 6.73
CA GLY A 645 -10.25 18.71 6.68
C GLY A 645 -10.47 20.16 6.26
N GLN A 646 -9.39 20.94 6.23
CA GLN A 646 -9.43 22.34 5.79
C GLN A 646 -9.69 22.50 4.29
N LEU A 647 -9.59 21.42 3.51
CA LEU A 647 -9.72 21.41 2.06
C LEU A 647 -10.87 20.49 1.63
N ALA A 648 -11.57 20.89 0.57
CA ALA A 648 -12.65 20.11 -0.01
C ALA A 648 -12.12 18.79 -0.56
N ASP A 649 -12.82 17.69 -0.32
CA ASP A 649 -12.42 16.39 -0.82
C ASP A 649 -13.12 16.08 -2.15
N VAL A 650 -12.32 15.66 -3.13
CA VAL A 650 -12.77 15.29 -4.47
C VAL A 650 -13.57 13.98 -4.46
N ASN A 651 -13.40 13.15 -3.43
CA ASN A 651 -14.12 11.88 -3.27
C ASN A 651 -15.19 11.91 -2.17
N ASP A 652 -15.71 13.09 -1.82
CA ASP A 652 -16.78 13.17 -0.83
C ASP A 652 -18.00 12.34 -1.24
N TYR A 653 -18.43 11.50 -0.30
CA TYR A 653 -19.53 10.54 -0.46
C TYR A 653 -19.37 9.48 -1.56
N ASN A 654 -18.17 9.32 -2.15
CA ASN A 654 -17.94 8.32 -3.20
C ASN A 654 -17.63 6.93 -2.62
N PHE A 655 -18.54 5.97 -2.80
CA PHE A 655 -18.42 4.60 -2.28
C PHE A 655 -17.33 3.75 -2.94
N TYR A 656 -16.74 4.21 -4.05
CA TYR A 656 -15.58 3.53 -4.63
C TYR A 656 -14.31 3.83 -3.82
N ALA A 657 -14.23 4.96 -3.12
CA ALA A 657 -13.05 5.28 -2.30
C ALA A 657 -13.33 5.12 -0.79
N LYS A 658 -14.52 5.55 -0.36
CA LYS A 658 -14.86 5.68 1.06
C LYS A 658 -15.77 4.56 1.54
N ASP A 659 -15.63 4.22 2.82
CA ASP A 659 -16.53 3.33 3.52
C ASP A 659 -17.85 4.04 3.87
N PRO A 660 -19.01 3.45 3.53
CA PRO A 660 -20.30 4.02 3.92
C PRO A 660 -20.42 4.08 5.44
N LEU A 661 -21.05 5.14 5.95
CA LEU A 661 -21.33 5.36 7.37
C LEU A 661 -20.11 5.66 8.27
N ILE A 662 -18.88 5.74 7.73
CA ILE A 662 -17.68 6.14 8.48
C ILE A 662 -17.44 7.65 8.33
N VAL A 663 -18.26 8.46 9.01
CA VAL A 663 -18.18 9.94 9.00
C VAL A 663 -17.08 10.53 9.89
N ASN A 664 -16.54 9.76 10.84
CA ASN A 664 -15.47 10.17 11.75
C ASN A 664 -14.90 8.94 12.47
N SER A 665 -13.87 9.14 13.32
CA SER A 665 -13.25 8.05 14.07
C SER A 665 -14.20 7.36 15.07
N ASP A 666 -15.20 8.06 15.62
CA ASP A 666 -16.19 7.46 16.52
C ASP A 666 -17.16 6.51 15.77
N ALA A 667 -17.42 6.78 14.48
CA ALA A 667 -18.29 5.97 13.62
C ALA A 667 -17.65 4.62 13.24
N TRP A 668 -16.34 4.48 13.40
CA TRP A 668 -15.66 3.21 13.14
C TRP A 668 -16.15 2.10 14.08
N GLN A 669 -16.61 1.00 13.50
CA GLN A 669 -17.11 -0.17 14.24
C GLN A 669 -16.19 -1.37 13.98
N PHE A 670 -15.12 -1.46 14.76
CA PHE A 670 -14.26 -2.63 14.74
C PHE A 670 -15.01 -3.84 15.32
N PRO A 671 -15.03 -5.00 14.65
CA PRO A 671 -15.79 -6.15 15.13
C PRO A 671 -15.06 -6.79 16.30
N ASP A 672 -15.75 -6.88 17.44
CA ASP A 672 -15.38 -7.77 18.53
C ASP A 672 -16.13 -9.09 18.25
N ASN A 673 -15.45 -10.20 17.94
CA ASN A 673 -15.90 -11.61 17.94
C ASN A 673 -15.33 -12.47 16.80
N LYS A 674 -15.36 -13.80 17.01
CA LYS A 674 -14.72 -14.89 16.26
C LYS A 674 -15.56 -15.48 15.10
N PHE A 675 -16.01 -14.67 14.14
CA PHE A 675 -16.84 -15.14 13.01
C PHE A 675 -16.27 -14.74 11.63
N PRO A 676 -15.75 -15.65 10.79
CA PRO A 676 -15.41 -15.33 9.42
C PRO A 676 -16.65 -15.35 8.54
N GLY A 677 -17.13 -14.16 8.25
CA GLY A 677 -17.95 -13.91 7.07
C GLY A 677 -17.29 -12.82 6.24
N ILE A 678 -17.63 -12.73 4.96
CA ILE A 678 -17.15 -11.65 4.08
C ILE A 678 -17.48 -10.27 4.68
N GLY A 679 -18.69 -10.06 5.22
CA GLY A 679 -19.04 -8.82 5.93
C GLY A 679 -18.37 -8.63 7.31
N TRP A 680 -17.83 -9.67 7.94
CA TRP A 680 -16.97 -9.50 9.12
C TRP A 680 -15.56 -9.09 8.69
N LEU A 681 -14.99 -9.76 7.70
CA LEU A 681 -13.66 -9.45 7.16
C LEU A 681 -13.63 -8.04 6.56
N GLY A 682 -14.70 -7.62 5.88
CA GLY A 682 -14.91 -6.23 5.48
C GLY A 682 -14.79 -5.28 6.67
N ARG A 683 -15.51 -5.54 7.78
CA ARG A 683 -15.44 -4.71 9.01
C ARG A 683 -14.07 -4.68 9.69
N VAL A 684 -13.26 -5.73 9.58
CA VAL A 684 -11.86 -5.74 10.07
C VAL A 684 -10.98 -4.73 9.31
N HIS A 685 -11.36 -4.38 8.08
CA HIS A 685 -10.64 -3.45 7.19
C HIS A 685 -11.38 -2.15 6.86
N ARG A 686 -12.61 -1.93 7.36
CA ARG A 686 -13.41 -0.72 7.12
C ARG A 686 -12.78 0.52 7.74
N GLY A 687 -12.95 1.64 7.06
CA GLY A 687 -12.97 2.98 7.64
C GLY A 687 -11.70 3.79 7.46
N THR A 688 -10.75 3.39 6.61
CA THR A 688 -9.48 4.11 6.45
C THR A 688 -8.92 4.02 5.03
N SER A 689 -7.93 4.86 4.69
CA SER A 689 -7.24 4.86 3.39
C SER A 689 -6.40 3.60 3.09
N TRP A 690 -6.51 2.59 3.94
CA TRP A 690 -5.76 1.33 3.97
C TRP A 690 -6.63 0.11 3.76
N GLN A 691 -7.59 0.24 2.85
CA GLN A 691 -8.30 -0.88 2.26
C GLN A 691 -7.27 -1.78 1.56
N THR A 692 -6.76 -2.75 2.31
CA THR A 692 -5.87 -3.79 1.82
C THR A 692 -6.66 -4.82 1.00
N MET A 693 -7.96 -4.87 1.29
CA MET A 693 -8.99 -5.53 0.51
C MET A 693 -9.95 -4.47 0.03
N TYR A 694 -10.16 -4.39 -1.27
CA TYR A 694 -11.06 -3.45 -1.91
C TYR A 694 -12.40 -4.13 -2.17
N LEU A 695 -13.23 -4.18 -1.14
CA LEU A 695 -14.56 -4.78 -1.20
C LEU A 695 -15.62 -3.78 -1.71
N LYS A 696 -15.20 -2.77 -2.50
CA LYS A 696 -16.09 -1.68 -2.91
C LYS A 696 -17.03 -2.06 -4.04
N SER A 697 -18.11 -1.29 -4.15
CA SER A 697 -19.15 -1.44 -5.18
C SER A 697 -18.65 -1.29 -6.62
N GLY A 698 -17.44 -0.77 -6.81
CA GLY A 698 -16.73 -0.74 -8.09
C GLY A 698 -15.33 -0.15 -7.93
N VAL A 699 -14.46 -0.26 -8.94
CA VAL A 699 -13.04 0.13 -8.89
C VAL A 699 -12.82 1.64 -9.07
N ALA A 700 -12.07 2.26 -8.15
CA ALA A 700 -11.75 3.68 -8.16
C ALA A 700 -10.78 3.99 -9.30
N SER A 701 -10.92 5.17 -9.89
CA SER A 701 -9.93 5.64 -10.87
C SER A 701 -8.56 5.77 -10.20
N LEU A 702 -7.48 5.61 -10.97
CA LEU A 702 -6.12 5.78 -10.42
C LEU A 702 -5.95 7.15 -9.74
N THR A 703 -6.49 8.22 -10.33
CA THR A 703 -6.43 9.56 -9.76
C THR A 703 -7.16 9.63 -8.42
N ASN A 704 -8.35 9.03 -8.31
CA ASN A 704 -9.12 9.02 -7.08
C ASN A 704 -8.43 8.18 -6.00
N TRP A 705 -7.90 7.02 -6.36
CA TRP A 705 -7.14 6.17 -5.44
C TRP A 705 -5.85 6.84 -4.96
N TRP A 706 -5.11 7.47 -5.87
CA TRP A 706 -3.88 8.16 -5.54
C TRP A 706 -4.15 9.33 -4.59
N SER A 707 -5.23 10.09 -4.84
CA SER A 707 -5.69 11.16 -3.94
C SER A 707 -6.03 10.68 -2.53
N TRP A 708 -6.60 9.49 -2.43
CA TRP A 708 -7.07 8.94 -1.17
C TRP A 708 -5.95 8.26 -0.38
N SER A 709 -5.17 7.40 -1.04
CA SER A 709 -4.14 6.57 -0.42
C SER A 709 -2.76 7.24 -0.33
N GLY A 710 -2.49 8.29 -1.13
CA GLY A 710 -1.20 8.97 -1.18
C GLY A 710 -0.10 8.22 -1.95
N SER A 711 -0.39 7.01 -2.43
CA SER A 711 0.52 6.16 -3.17
C SER A 711 -0.15 5.63 -4.42
N PHE A 712 0.62 5.51 -5.51
CA PHE A 712 0.16 4.72 -6.67
C PHE A 712 0.03 3.24 -6.35
N GLY A 713 0.60 2.80 -5.22
CA GLY A 713 0.95 1.46 -4.77
C GLY A 713 0.00 0.31 -5.08
N THR A 714 -0.33 0.12 -6.37
CA THR A 714 -1.11 -0.94 -7.02
C THR A 714 -1.72 -0.51 -8.36
N HIS A 715 -2.11 0.74 -8.58
CA HIS A 715 -2.72 1.18 -9.85
C HIS A 715 -1.68 1.70 -10.87
N ASN A 716 -0.71 0.88 -11.27
CA ASN A 716 0.06 1.20 -12.49
C ASN A 716 -0.70 0.72 -13.73
N LEU A 717 -1.88 1.30 -13.96
CA LEU A 717 -2.37 1.45 -15.33
C LEU A 717 -1.60 2.64 -15.90
N MET A 718 -0.34 2.41 -16.32
CA MET A 718 0.33 3.43 -17.12
C MET A 718 -0.57 3.64 -18.35
N LYS A 719 -1.09 4.85 -18.50
CA LYS A 719 -1.83 5.23 -19.69
C LYS A 719 -0.82 5.31 -20.84
N GLY A 720 -0.59 4.18 -21.50
CA GLY A 720 0.23 4.10 -22.71
C GLY A 720 -0.59 4.44 -23.95
N PHE A 721 0.11 4.47 -25.09
CA PHE A 721 -0.53 4.50 -26.40
C PHE A 721 -1.36 3.21 -26.56
N ASP A 722 -2.61 3.34 -26.96
CA ASP A 722 -3.60 2.27 -27.17
C ASP A 722 -4.10 2.45 -28.61
N ARG A 723 -3.57 1.64 -29.51
CA ARG A 723 -3.64 1.82 -30.96
C ARG A 723 -4.92 1.26 -31.54
N ASP A 724 -5.46 0.19 -30.97
CA ASP A 724 -6.74 -0.39 -31.36
C ASP A 724 -7.93 0.10 -30.50
N ARG A 725 -7.65 0.85 -29.44
CA ARG A 725 -8.62 1.57 -28.59
C ARG A 725 -9.56 0.66 -27.81
N ASP A 726 -9.10 -0.53 -27.44
CA ASP A 726 -9.90 -1.48 -26.68
C ASP A 726 -9.82 -1.26 -25.15
N GLY A 727 -8.98 -0.31 -24.73
CA GLY A 727 -8.78 0.06 -23.34
C GLY A 727 -7.55 -0.56 -22.69
N MET A 728 -6.75 -1.33 -23.43
CA MET A 728 -5.44 -1.84 -23.04
C MET A 728 -4.31 -1.08 -23.79
N PRO A 729 -3.19 -0.73 -23.14
CA PRO A 729 -2.08 -0.08 -23.83
C PRO A 729 -1.25 -1.06 -24.67
N ASP A 730 -0.76 -0.60 -25.82
CA ASP A 730 0.10 -1.36 -26.75
C ASP A 730 1.26 -2.06 -26.04
N TYR A 731 1.87 -1.37 -25.07
CA TYR A 731 3.03 -1.90 -24.35
C TYR A 731 2.66 -3.11 -23.49
N TRP A 732 1.46 -3.11 -22.91
CA TRP A 732 0.96 -4.18 -22.05
C TRP A 732 0.58 -5.38 -22.92
N GLU A 733 -0.11 -5.13 -24.03
CA GLU A 733 -0.49 -6.18 -24.98
C GLU A 733 0.75 -6.85 -25.58
N THR A 734 1.72 -6.05 -26.03
CA THR A 734 3.01 -6.55 -26.56
C THR A 734 3.77 -7.37 -25.51
N LEU A 735 3.72 -6.94 -24.24
CA LEU A 735 4.40 -7.61 -23.13
C LEU A 735 3.84 -9.02 -22.88
N TYR A 736 2.54 -9.21 -23.05
CA TYR A 736 1.87 -10.49 -22.80
C TYR A 736 1.55 -11.30 -24.06
N GLY A 737 2.07 -10.88 -25.22
CA GLY A 737 1.89 -11.60 -26.48
C GLY A 737 0.48 -11.49 -27.06
N LEU A 738 -0.31 -10.52 -26.61
CA LEU A 738 -1.55 -10.08 -27.25
C LEU A 738 -1.24 -9.19 -28.45
N ASN A 739 -2.25 -8.85 -29.24
CA ASN A 739 -2.03 -8.11 -30.48
C ASN A 739 -2.42 -6.61 -30.35
N PRO A 740 -1.45 -5.68 -30.29
CA PRO A 740 -1.70 -4.23 -30.11
C PRO A 740 -2.44 -3.52 -31.26
N GLN A 741 -2.87 -4.27 -32.27
CA GLN A 741 -3.60 -3.76 -33.44
C GLN A 741 -4.99 -4.39 -33.55
N LYS A 742 -5.36 -5.25 -32.61
CA LYS A 742 -6.57 -6.04 -32.65
C LYS A 742 -7.20 -5.99 -31.28
N GLN A 743 -8.38 -5.37 -31.24
CA GLN A 743 -9.23 -5.26 -30.06
C GLN A 743 -9.53 -6.63 -29.44
N ASP A 744 -8.68 -7.10 -28.53
CA ASP A 744 -8.74 -8.41 -27.91
C ASP A 744 -8.92 -8.33 -26.38
N ALA A 745 -9.13 -7.12 -25.85
CA ALA A 745 -9.58 -6.78 -24.50
C ALA A 745 -10.66 -7.70 -23.91
N TYR A 746 -11.52 -8.27 -24.75
CA TYR A 746 -12.65 -9.09 -24.31
C TYR A 746 -12.44 -10.58 -24.53
N PHE A 747 -11.26 -10.97 -24.98
CA PHE A 747 -10.90 -12.36 -25.12
C PHE A 747 -10.42 -12.88 -23.78
N ASP A 748 -10.65 -14.17 -23.58
CA ASP A 748 -10.21 -14.94 -22.43
C ASP A 748 -9.40 -16.11 -23.00
N PRO A 749 -8.14 -15.86 -23.40
CA PRO A 749 -7.34 -16.84 -24.13
C PRO A 749 -6.95 -18.05 -23.26
N ASP A 750 -6.95 -17.88 -21.94
CA ASP A 750 -6.62 -18.93 -20.97
C ASP A 750 -7.84 -19.59 -20.30
N ILE A 751 -9.04 -19.11 -20.62
CA ILE A 751 -10.35 -19.68 -20.26
C ILE A 751 -10.51 -19.75 -18.74
N ASP A 752 -10.02 -18.71 -18.04
CA ASP A 752 -10.12 -18.62 -16.59
C ASP A 752 -11.37 -17.81 -16.13
N GLY A 753 -12.07 -17.20 -17.10
CA GLY A 753 -13.29 -16.44 -16.93
C GLY A 753 -13.07 -14.94 -16.71
N ILE A 754 -11.82 -14.46 -16.81
CA ILE A 754 -11.41 -13.06 -16.74
C ILE A 754 -10.89 -12.67 -18.13
N VAL A 755 -11.41 -11.59 -18.70
CA VAL A 755 -10.98 -11.15 -20.05
C VAL A 755 -9.73 -10.26 -19.98
N ASN A 756 -8.95 -10.19 -21.06
CA ASN A 756 -7.69 -9.44 -21.16
C ASN A 756 -7.76 -8.02 -20.56
N LEU A 757 -8.86 -7.29 -20.73
CA LEU A 757 -9.05 -5.93 -20.20
C LEU A 757 -9.30 -5.92 -18.69
N GLN A 758 -10.04 -6.90 -18.19
CA GLN A 758 -10.19 -7.10 -16.75
C GLN A 758 -8.84 -7.48 -16.16
N GLU A 759 -8.07 -8.30 -16.86
CA GLU A 759 -6.72 -8.68 -16.47
C GLU A 759 -5.71 -7.54 -16.54
N TYR A 760 -5.83 -6.66 -17.53
CA TYR A 760 -5.06 -5.43 -17.62
C TYR A 760 -5.34 -4.51 -16.44
N ARG A 761 -6.63 -4.28 -16.16
CA ARG A 761 -7.10 -3.48 -15.00
C ARG A 761 -6.67 -4.11 -13.68
N ALA A 762 -6.63 -5.43 -13.67
CA ALA A 762 -6.23 -6.22 -12.54
C ALA A 762 -4.69 -6.32 -12.40
N GLY A 763 -3.93 -6.18 -13.48
CA GLY A 763 -2.51 -6.51 -13.52
C GLY A 763 -2.24 -8.02 -13.43
N THR A 764 -3.16 -8.88 -13.89
CA THR A 764 -2.96 -10.34 -14.06
C THR A 764 -2.38 -10.64 -15.45
N HIS A 765 -2.24 -11.93 -15.81
CA HIS A 765 -1.54 -12.35 -17.02
C HIS A 765 -2.52 -13.00 -17.99
N PRO A 766 -2.70 -12.47 -19.20
CA PRO A 766 -3.80 -12.83 -20.10
C PRO A 766 -3.72 -14.15 -20.84
N LEU A 767 -2.79 -15.01 -20.44
CA LEU A 767 -2.54 -16.31 -21.06
C LEU A 767 -2.27 -17.38 -19.99
N LEU A 768 -2.46 -17.05 -18.72
CA LEU A 768 -2.18 -17.93 -17.59
C LEU A 768 -3.35 -17.87 -16.59
N GLY A 769 -4.28 -18.81 -16.69
CA GLY A 769 -5.44 -18.91 -15.79
C GLY A 769 -5.11 -19.27 -14.32
N THR A 770 -3.82 -19.31 -13.98
CA THR A 770 -3.29 -19.47 -12.62
C THR A 770 -2.67 -18.18 -12.06
N SER A 771 -2.69 -17.08 -12.83
CA SER A 771 -2.15 -15.79 -12.40
C SER A 771 -2.91 -15.30 -11.16
N LEU A 772 -2.21 -15.24 -10.01
CA LEU A 772 -2.77 -14.66 -8.80
C LEU A 772 -2.48 -13.16 -8.76
N LEU A 773 -3.56 -12.40 -8.87
CA LEU A 773 -3.89 -11.17 -8.14
C LEU A 773 -2.69 -10.38 -7.57
N GLY A 774 -2.30 -9.32 -8.26
CA GLY A 774 -1.74 -8.17 -7.56
C GLY A 774 -2.80 -7.57 -6.65
N LEU A 775 -2.43 -6.95 -5.53
CA LEU A 775 -3.35 -6.22 -4.63
C LEU A 775 -4.03 -5.00 -5.30
N SER A 776 -3.89 -4.87 -6.62
CA SER A 776 -4.53 -3.96 -7.56
C SER A 776 -5.87 -4.46 -8.11
N THR A 777 -6.28 -5.67 -7.71
CA THR A 777 -7.41 -6.43 -8.28
C THR A 777 -8.58 -6.61 -7.35
N THR A 778 -8.41 -6.17 -6.10
CA THR A 778 -9.38 -6.51 -5.07
C THR A 778 -10.73 -5.88 -5.45
N HIS A 779 -11.76 -6.70 -5.49
CA HIS A 779 -13.13 -6.39 -5.90
C HIS A 779 -14.01 -7.53 -5.35
N PRO A 780 -15.29 -7.33 -5.02
CA PRO A 780 -16.16 -8.40 -4.51
C PRO A 780 -16.16 -9.70 -5.35
N THR A 781 -15.96 -9.60 -6.68
CA THR A 781 -15.87 -10.77 -7.59
C THR A 781 -14.49 -11.44 -7.68
N ASN A 782 -13.45 -10.82 -7.12
CA ASN A 782 -12.04 -11.27 -7.19
C ASN A 782 -11.42 -11.56 -5.81
N ASP A 783 -11.98 -11.02 -4.73
CA ASP A 783 -11.44 -11.07 -3.34
C ASP A 783 -11.61 -12.40 -2.62
N TRP A 784 -12.38 -13.30 -3.23
CA TRP A 784 -12.71 -14.61 -2.67
C TRP A 784 -11.50 -15.54 -2.49
N ARG A 785 -10.39 -15.29 -3.21
CA ARG A 785 -9.14 -16.05 -3.02
C ARG A 785 -8.50 -15.79 -1.65
N LEU A 786 -8.74 -14.63 -1.02
CA LEU A 786 -8.30 -14.37 0.35
C LEU A 786 -9.17 -15.10 1.37
N LEU A 787 -10.48 -15.12 1.16
CA LEU A 787 -11.43 -15.87 2.00
C LEU A 787 -11.09 -17.36 2.05
N GLN A 788 -10.56 -17.91 0.95
CA GLN A 788 -10.13 -19.31 0.90
C GLN A 788 -9.00 -19.63 1.89
N LEU A 789 -8.17 -18.65 2.25
CA LEU A 789 -7.03 -18.87 3.16
C LEU A 789 -7.50 -19.10 4.60
N PHE A 790 -8.76 -18.81 4.92
CA PHE A 790 -9.27 -18.86 6.27
C PHE A 790 -10.46 -19.81 6.41
N THR A 791 -10.64 -20.35 7.61
CA THR A 791 -11.78 -21.20 7.98
C THR A 791 -12.16 -21.00 9.44
N THR A 792 -13.38 -21.36 9.81
CA THR A 792 -13.75 -21.58 11.22
C THR A 792 -14.23 -22.98 11.52
N ALA A 793 -14.33 -23.83 10.51
CA ALA A 793 -14.71 -25.21 10.73
C ALA A 793 -13.74 -25.85 11.74
N PRO A 794 -14.25 -26.39 12.87
CA PRO A 794 -13.40 -27.00 13.88
C PRO A 794 -12.74 -28.28 13.36
N ASN A 795 -13.36 -28.95 12.40
CA ASN A 795 -12.91 -30.15 11.68
C ASN A 795 -13.69 -30.28 10.35
N ALA A 796 -13.26 -31.18 9.45
CA ALA A 796 -13.89 -31.44 8.16
C ALA A 796 -15.28 -32.07 8.29
N SER A 797 -15.55 -32.79 9.37
CA SER A 797 -16.88 -33.38 9.64
C SER A 797 -17.96 -32.30 9.74
N ALA A 798 -17.61 -31.11 10.26
CA ALA A 798 -18.50 -29.94 10.29
C ALA A 798 -18.89 -29.42 8.89
N ALA A 799 -18.12 -29.73 7.85
CA ALA A 799 -18.39 -29.30 6.47
C ALA A 799 -19.18 -30.33 5.65
N THR A 800 -19.41 -31.55 6.17
CA THR A 800 -20.00 -32.66 5.37
C THR A 800 -21.45 -32.42 4.95
N GLY A 801 -22.26 -31.76 5.79
CA GLY A 801 -23.67 -31.45 5.54
C GLY A 801 -23.94 -30.20 4.70
N LEU A 802 -22.90 -29.51 4.23
CA LEU A 802 -23.02 -28.30 3.41
C LEU A 802 -23.25 -28.63 1.92
N LEU A 803 -23.84 -27.68 1.17
CA LEU A 803 -24.11 -27.85 -0.25
C LEU A 803 -22.84 -27.67 -1.09
N SER A 804 -22.55 -28.60 -2.00
CA SER A 804 -21.43 -28.43 -2.95
C SER A 804 -21.66 -27.21 -3.85
N VAL A 805 -20.62 -26.40 -4.04
CA VAL A 805 -20.61 -25.28 -4.99
C VAL A 805 -20.92 -25.69 -6.43
N ASN A 806 -20.70 -26.96 -6.78
CA ASN A 806 -20.98 -27.47 -8.12
C ASN A 806 -22.35 -28.14 -8.27
N GLN A 807 -23.21 -28.10 -7.25
CA GLN A 807 -24.56 -28.68 -7.33
C GLN A 807 -25.34 -28.19 -8.56
N THR A 808 -25.87 -29.10 -9.38
CA THR A 808 -26.61 -28.77 -10.62
C THR A 808 -28.12 -28.65 -10.42
N ASN A 809 -28.66 -29.15 -9.32
CA ASN A 809 -30.10 -29.10 -9.03
C ASN A 809 -30.56 -27.70 -8.57
N ALA A 810 -31.47 -27.09 -9.34
CA ALA A 810 -32.06 -25.78 -9.03
C ALA A 810 -32.87 -25.78 -7.71
N ALA A 811 -33.51 -26.90 -7.35
CA ALA A 811 -34.25 -27.01 -6.08
C ALA A 811 -33.30 -26.94 -4.86
N ALA A 812 -32.10 -27.49 -4.98
CA ALA A 812 -31.09 -27.42 -3.92
C ALA A 812 -30.58 -25.98 -3.73
N TRP A 813 -30.38 -25.23 -4.81
CA TRP A 813 -30.05 -23.80 -4.72
C TRP A 813 -31.22 -22.98 -4.19
N SER A 814 -32.46 -23.29 -4.59
CA SER A 814 -33.64 -22.65 -4.02
C SER A 814 -33.72 -22.83 -2.51
N ALA A 815 -33.30 -23.98 -1.96
CA ALA A 815 -33.25 -24.20 -0.51
C ALA A 815 -32.20 -23.33 0.19
N VAL A 816 -31.10 -23.00 -0.48
CA VAL A 816 -30.05 -22.11 0.08
C VAL A 816 -30.46 -20.65 0.05
N PHE A 817 -31.13 -20.21 -1.03
CA PHE A 817 -31.48 -18.80 -1.22
C PHE A 817 -32.86 -18.41 -0.65
N SER A 818 -33.81 -19.34 -0.57
CA SER A 818 -35.18 -19.04 -0.15
C SER A 818 -35.23 -18.52 1.28
N GLY A 819 -35.88 -17.37 1.48
CA GLY A 819 -36.05 -16.75 2.79
C GLY A 819 -34.88 -15.87 3.25
N LEU A 820 -33.82 -15.74 2.43
CA LEU A 820 -32.77 -14.76 2.70
C LEU A 820 -33.30 -13.33 2.53
N THR A 821 -33.00 -12.48 3.51
CA THR A 821 -33.23 -11.04 3.42
C THR A 821 -32.11 -10.39 2.63
N VAL A 822 -32.42 -9.54 1.66
CA VAL A 822 -31.46 -8.80 0.81
C VAL A 822 -31.83 -7.32 0.78
N LEU A 823 -30.84 -6.44 0.65
CA LEU A 823 -31.05 -5.00 0.57
C LEU A 823 -31.05 -4.53 -0.89
N SER A 824 -31.89 -3.55 -1.22
CA SER A 824 -31.94 -2.88 -2.51
C SER A 824 -31.64 -1.39 -2.38
N ASN A 825 -30.92 -0.81 -3.34
CA ASN A 825 -30.78 0.63 -3.47
C ASN A 825 -32.07 1.23 -4.06
N SER A 826 -32.91 1.77 -3.18
CA SER A 826 -34.28 2.21 -3.51
C SER A 826 -34.37 3.56 -4.24
N LEU A 827 -33.27 4.31 -4.32
CA LEU A 827 -33.25 5.63 -4.97
C LEU A 827 -33.19 5.52 -6.50
N PRO A 828 -33.80 6.44 -7.27
CA PRO A 828 -33.68 6.48 -8.72
C PRO A 828 -32.32 7.01 -9.20
N ASP A 829 -31.82 6.53 -10.34
CA ASP A 829 -30.57 7.04 -10.94
C ASP A 829 -30.77 8.47 -11.47
N SER A 830 -30.03 9.44 -10.91
CA SER A 830 -30.17 10.86 -11.24
C SER A 830 -28.81 11.56 -11.19
N PRO A 831 -28.54 12.54 -12.08
CA PRO A 831 -27.34 13.37 -12.00
C PRO A 831 -27.17 14.14 -10.68
N THR A 832 -28.25 14.32 -9.91
CA THR A 832 -28.23 15.02 -8.61
C THR A 832 -28.15 14.06 -7.42
N LEU A 833 -28.06 12.75 -7.65
CA LEU A 833 -28.10 11.73 -6.60
C LEU A 833 -26.99 11.94 -5.56
N GLY A 834 -25.77 12.29 -5.99
CA GLY A 834 -24.67 12.59 -5.06
C GLY A 834 -24.98 13.75 -4.11
N ALA A 835 -25.68 14.79 -4.56
CA ALA A 835 -26.09 15.91 -3.72
C ALA A 835 -27.20 15.51 -2.74
N PHE A 836 -28.16 14.69 -3.19
CA PHE A 836 -29.22 14.16 -2.33
C PHE A 836 -28.67 13.26 -1.23
N VAL A 837 -27.77 12.33 -1.58
CA VAL A 837 -27.13 11.42 -0.62
C VAL A 837 -26.30 12.18 0.41
N ALA A 838 -25.66 13.29 0.00
CA ALA A 838 -24.94 14.16 0.93
C ALA A 838 -25.87 14.86 1.95
N GLU A 839 -27.15 15.10 1.60
CA GLU A 839 -28.12 15.80 2.46
C GLU A 839 -28.91 14.85 3.35
N VAL A 840 -29.44 13.76 2.79
CA VAL A 840 -30.40 12.87 3.47
C VAL A 840 -29.88 11.46 3.73
N GLY A 841 -28.65 11.14 3.30
CA GLY A 841 -28.10 9.79 3.40
C GLY A 841 -28.64 8.84 2.32
N THR A 842 -28.47 7.53 2.52
CA THR A 842 -28.92 6.51 1.57
C THR A 842 -30.21 5.84 2.03
N ALA A 843 -30.97 5.28 1.07
CA ALA A 843 -32.20 4.54 1.34
C ALA A 843 -32.05 3.10 0.84
N GLU A 844 -32.00 2.15 1.78
CA GLU A 844 -31.94 0.71 1.52
C GLU A 844 -33.30 0.08 1.88
N GLU A 845 -33.91 -0.64 0.94
CA GLU A 845 -35.15 -1.39 1.16
C GLU A 845 -34.86 -2.89 1.32
N ALA A 846 -35.50 -3.53 2.29
CA ALA A 846 -35.34 -4.95 2.53
C ALA A 846 -36.31 -5.77 1.66
N HIS A 847 -35.76 -6.76 0.96
CA HIS A 847 -36.49 -7.73 0.15
C HIS A 847 -36.22 -9.16 0.63
N LEU A 848 -37.12 -10.08 0.30
CA LEU A 848 -36.96 -11.51 0.54
C LEU A 848 -36.77 -12.23 -0.79
N ILE A 849 -35.79 -13.13 -0.86
CA ILE A 849 -35.68 -14.04 -1.99
C ILE A 849 -36.78 -15.10 -1.87
N GLN A 850 -37.73 -15.06 -2.79
CA GLN A 850 -38.83 -16.03 -2.86
C GLN A 850 -38.39 -17.29 -3.61
N PRO A 851 -38.83 -18.49 -3.20
CA PRO A 851 -38.62 -19.69 -4.00
C PRO A 851 -39.28 -19.51 -5.36
N THR A 852 -38.64 -19.98 -6.43
CA THR A 852 -39.15 -19.91 -7.81
C THR A 852 -39.41 -18.49 -8.38
N SER A 853 -38.72 -17.46 -7.86
CA SER A 853 -38.89 -16.08 -8.34
C SER A 853 -38.02 -15.75 -9.57
N PRO A 854 -38.40 -14.74 -10.38
CA PRO A 854 -37.54 -14.23 -11.47
C PRO A 854 -36.17 -13.74 -10.97
N GLN A 855 -36.09 -13.24 -9.74
CA GLN A 855 -34.83 -12.81 -9.11
C GLN A 855 -33.93 -14.01 -8.81
N LEU A 856 -34.49 -15.13 -8.31
CA LEU A 856 -33.71 -16.35 -8.12
C LEU A 856 -33.26 -16.94 -9.45
N ASP A 857 -34.11 -16.90 -10.48
CA ASP A 857 -33.73 -17.30 -11.84
C ASP A 857 -32.59 -16.41 -12.39
N TRP A 858 -32.66 -15.10 -12.16
CA TRP A 858 -31.57 -14.18 -12.50
C TRP A 858 -30.27 -14.50 -11.75
N ILE A 859 -30.32 -14.85 -10.46
CA ILE A 859 -29.12 -15.28 -9.73
C ILE A 859 -28.49 -16.51 -10.37
N LEU A 860 -29.31 -17.52 -10.67
CA LEU A 860 -28.83 -18.80 -11.19
C LEU A 860 -28.43 -18.74 -12.66
N ASN A 861 -29.14 -17.96 -13.48
CA ASN A 861 -29.06 -18.01 -14.94
C ASN A 861 -28.74 -16.65 -15.59
N GLY A 862 -28.79 -15.53 -14.87
CA GLY A 862 -28.46 -14.21 -15.40
C GLY A 862 -29.39 -13.79 -16.55
N THR A 863 -28.85 -13.14 -17.59
CA THR A 863 -29.63 -12.74 -18.79
C THR A 863 -29.83 -13.87 -19.80
N HIS A 864 -29.85 -15.12 -19.34
CA HIS A 864 -29.95 -16.32 -20.19
C HIS A 864 -31.12 -16.22 -21.19
N GLY A 865 -30.84 -16.45 -22.48
CA GLY A 865 -31.85 -16.45 -23.54
C GLY A 865 -32.22 -15.07 -24.09
N GLN A 866 -31.69 -13.97 -23.54
CA GLN A 866 -31.82 -12.63 -24.14
C GLN A 866 -30.85 -12.46 -25.32
N GLN A 867 -31.20 -11.61 -26.29
CA GLN A 867 -30.30 -11.29 -27.40
C GLN A 867 -29.04 -10.58 -26.90
N THR A 868 -27.89 -11.14 -27.24
CA THR A 868 -26.59 -10.50 -27.01
C THR A 868 -26.45 -9.30 -27.94
N MET A 869 -26.35 -8.10 -27.37
CA MET A 869 -26.04 -6.87 -28.07
C MET A 869 -24.62 -6.43 -27.71
N TRP A 870 -23.85 -6.08 -28.74
CA TRP A 870 -22.50 -5.55 -28.60
C TRP A 870 -22.54 -4.03 -28.78
N ILE A 871 -22.22 -3.29 -27.71
CA ILE A 871 -22.25 -1.83 -27.69
C ILE A 871 -20.88 -1.35 -27.19
N ASN A 872 -20.19 -0.52 -27.99
CA ASN A 872 -18.86 0.01 -27.64
C ASN A 872 -17.85 -1.09 -27.22
N GLY A 873 -17.89 -2.25 -27.87
CA GLY A 873 -17.04 -3.41 -27.56
C GLY A 873 -17.48 -4.25 -26.36
N ARG A 874 -18.56 -3.89 -25.66
CA ARG A 874 -19.08 -4.62 -24.48
C ARG A 874 -20.34 -5.42 -24.80
N SER A 875 -20.40 -6.64 -24.26
CA SER A 875 -21.60 -7.49 -24.26
C SER A 875 -22.57 -7.05 -23.16
N ASN A 876 -23.87 -7.08 -23.46
CA ASN A 876 -24.95 -6.90 -22.48
C ASN A 876 -25.27 -8.17 -21.66
N VAL A 877 -24.55 -9.28 -21.88
CA VAL A 877 -24.82 -10.56 -21.20
C VAL A 877 -24.21 -10.59 -19.81
N ILE A 878 -25.07 -10.79 -18.81
CA ILE A 878 -24.68 -10.97 -17.40
C ILE A 878 -24.75 -12.44 -17.07
N TYR A 879 -23.63 -13.01 -16.61
CA TYR A 879 -23.54 -14.42 -16.30
C TYR A 879 -24.14 -14.77 -14.92
N GLY A 880 -25.14 -15.64 -14.89
CA GLY A 880 -25.60 -16.29 -13.65
C GLY A 880 -24.67 -17.40 -13.18
N MET A 881 -24.94 -17.94 -11.98
CA MET A 881 -24.10 -18.97 -11.34
C MET A 881 -23.87 -20.19 -12.25
N ASN A 882 -24.92 -20.69 -12.91
CA ASN A 882 -24.82 -21.86 -13.78
C ASN A 882 -23.91 -21.63 -14.98
N GLN A 883 -23.97 -20.43 -15.56
CA GLN A 883 -23.15 -20.05 -16.72
C GLN A 883 -21.69 -19.84 -16.31
N LYS A 884 -21.43 -19.12 -15.21
CA LYS A 884 -20.07 -18.96 -14.68
C LYS A 884 -19.43 -20.29 -14.29
N ARG A 885 -20.19 -21.18 -13.64
CA ARG A 885 -19.71 -22.54 -13.33
C ARG A 885 -19.32 -23.29 -14.60
N ARG A 886 -20.17 -23.26 -15.64
CA ARG A 886 -19.88 -23.93 -16.92
C ARG A 886 -18.64 -23.34 -17.61
N ALA A 887 -18.51 -22.01 -17.62
CA ALA A 887 -17.35 -21.33 -18.21
C ALA A 887 -16.03 -21.74 -17.54
N LYS A 888 -16.01 -21.92 -16.21
CA LYS A 888 -14.83 -22.38 -15.46
C LYS A 888 -14.60 -23.91 -15.48
N GLY A 889 -15.48 -24.67 -16.12
CA GLY A 889 -15.45 -26.14 -16.06
C GLY A 889 -15.78 -26.72 -14.68
N GLY A 890 -16.53 -25.97 -13.85
CA GLY A 890 -16.77 -26.25 -12.44
C GLY A 890 -16.06 -25.25 -11.53
N PHE A 891 -16.70 -24.87 -10.42
CA PHE A 891 -16.06 -24.14 -9.33
C PHE A 891 -15.15 -25.09 -8.57
N ARG A 892 -13.87 -24.73 -8.44
CA ARG A 892 -12.84 -25.60 -7.83
C ARG A 892 -12.72 -25.36 -6.32
N THR A 893 -13.07 -24.14 -5.90
CA THR A 893 -12.99 -23.67 -4.53
C THR A 893 -14.32 -23.05 -4.10
N LEU A 894 -14.52 -22.88 -2.79
CA LEU A 894 -15.69 -22.19 -2.24
C LEU A 894 -15.80 -20.76 -2.78
N GLY A 895 -14.66 -20.08 -2.90
CA GLY A 895 -14.59 -18.70 -3.32
C GLY A 895 -14.93 -18.48 -4.80
N ASP A 896 -14.71 -19.47 -5.67
CA ASP A 896 -15.03 -19.35 -7.11
C ASP A 896 -16.49 -18.99 -7.36
N VAL A 897 -17.42 -19.36 -6.46
CA VAL A 897 -18.84 -18.99 -6.55
C VAL A 897 -19.02 -17.47 -6.59
N LEU A 898 -18.18 -16.72 -5.86
CA LEU A 898 -18.22 -15.25 -5.80
C LEU A 898 -17.74 -14.57 -7.08
N SER A 899 -17.12 -15.30 -8.03
CA SER A 899 -16.89 -14.81 -9.40
C SER A 899 -18.19 -14.65 -10.20
N THR A 900 -19.34 -15.03 -9.62
CA THR A 900 -20.65 -14.83 -10.21
C THR A 900 -21.13 -13.39 -10.01
N PRO A 901 -21.25 -12.59 -11.08
CA PRO A 901 -21.66 -11.19 -10.97
C PRO A 901 -23.05 -11.01 -10.36
N THR A 902 -23.98 -11.94 -10.58
CA THR A 902 -25.35 -11.88 -10.07
C THR A 902 -25.47 -12.05 -8.54
N LEU A 903 -24.39 -12.44 -7.86
CA LEU A 903 -24.32 -12.48 -6.40
C LEU A 903 -23.82 -11.16 -5.79
N THR A 904 -23.24 -10.28 -6.61
CA THR A 904 -22.62 -9.02 -6.18
C THR A 904 -23.04 -7.89 -7.12
N GLU A 905 -22.18 -7.49 -8.05
CA GLU A 905 -22.29 -6.29 -8.89
C GLU A 905 -23.50 -6.21 -9.83
N PHE A 906 -24.09 -7.36 -10.18
CA PHE A 906 -25.27 -7.45 -11.02
C PHE A 906 -26.40 -8.24 -10.34
N SER A 907 -26.49 -8.11 -9.03
CA SER A 907 -27.61 -8.65 -8.26
C SER A 907 -28.95 -8.10 -8.77
N PRO A 908 -30.00 -8.93 -8.86
CA PRO A 908 -31.33 -8.49 -9.32
C PRO A 908 -32.03 -7.55 -8.32
N PHE A 909 -31.44 -7.37 -7.14
CA PHE A 909 -31.92 -6.44 -6.12
C PHE A 909 -31.25 -5.07 -6.23
N LEU A 910 -30.29 -4.89 -7.15
CA LEU A 910 -29.70 -3.60 -7.40
C LEU A 910 -30.52 -2.84 -8.45
N ASN A 911 -30.92 -1.61 -8.13
CA ASN A 911 -31.50 -0.68 -9.07
C ASN A 911 -30.39 -0.06 -9.94
N ILE A 912 -29.85 -0.87 -10.85
CA ILE A 912 -28.88 -0.47 -11.86
C ILE A 912 -29.47 -0.78 -13.23
N ASN A 913 -29.31 0.14 -14.18
CA ASN A 913 -29.70 -0.11 -15.56
C ASN A 913 -28.56 -0.85 -16.30
N PRO A 914 -28.69 -2.17 -16.57
CA PRO A 914 -27.60 -2.94 -17.16
C PRO A 914 -27.25 -2.47 -18.58
N MET A 915 -28.22 -1.92 -19.32
CA MET A 915 -28.00 -1.35 -20.65
C MET A 915 -27.17 -0.07 -20.60
N GLU A 916 -27.38 0.81 -19.62
CA GLU A 916 -26.60 2.05 -19.50
C GLU A 916 -25.15 1.80 -19.11
N MET A 917 -24.88 0.75 -18.33
CA MET A 917 -23.52 0.32 -18.00
C MET A 917 -22.75 -0.19 -19.22
N ALA A 918 -23.43 -0.91 -20.12
CA ALA A 918 -22.86 -1.37 -21.39
C ALA A 918 -22.59 -0.19 -22.37
N LEU A 919 -23.45 0.83 -22.36
CA LEU A 919 -23.37 2.01 -23.23
C LEU A 919 -22.28 3.02 -22.82
N LYS A 920 -22.21 3.40 -21.54
CA LYS A 920 -21.46 4.60 -21.09
C LYS A 920 -19.99 4.34 -20.75
N GLY A 921 -19.60 3.11 -20.44
CA GLY A 921 -18.22 2.78 -20.06
C GLY A 921 -17.73 3.38 -18.73
N VAL A 922 -18.55 4.22 -18.10
CA VAL A 922 -18.30 5.00 -16.88
C VAL A 922 -19.36 4.58 -15.83
N PRO A 923 -19.00 4.48 -14.54
CA PRO A 923 -19.93 4.16 -13.47
C PRO A 923 -21.17 5.07 -13.44
N THR A 924 -22.36 4.49 -13.23
CA THR A 924 -23.60 5.26 -13.03
C THR A 924 -23.57 6.02 -11.71
N GLU A 925 -24.47 6.99 -11.52
CA GLU A 925 -24.52 7.75 -10.26
C GLU A 925 -24.97 6.84 -9.11
N GLN A 926 -25.87 5.89 -9.37
CA GLN A 926 -26.21 4.81 -8.42
C GLN A 926 -24.99 4.07 -7.90
N GLN A 927 -24.07 3.65 -8.79
CA GLN A 927 -22.89 2.91 -8.36
C GLN A 927 -21.96 3.74 -7.47
N LYS A 928 -21.85 5.05 -7.74
CA LYS A 928 -20.99 5.96 -6.96
C LYS A 928 -21.58 6.31 -5.59
N TYR A 929 -22.91 6.49 -5.52
CA TYR A 929 -23.56 7.19 -4.40
C TYR A 929 -24.72 6.46 -3.73
N ALA A 930 -25.15 5.29 -4.21
CA ALA A 930 -26.28 4.57 -3.60
C ALA A 930 -26.05 3.06 -3.41
N ILE A 931 -25.02 2.49 -4.05
CA ILE A 931 -24.66 1.08 -3.86
C ILE A 931 -23.48 0.97 -2.91
N HIS A 932 -23.76 0.47 -1.71
CA HIS A 932 -22.76 0.21 -0.70
C HIS A 932 -22.14 -1.18 -0.85
N GLU A 933 -20.94 -1.35 -0.29
CA GLU A 933 -20.28 -2.66 -0.13
C GLU A 933 -21.16 -3.66 0.62
N ASN A 934 -21.79 -3.28 1.75
CA ASN A 934 -22.63 -4.20 2.51
C ASN A 934 -23.83 -4.73 1.71
N VAL A 935 -24.40 -3.92 0.80
CA VAL A 935 -25.49 -4.35 -0.09
C VAL A 935 -25.01 -5.39 -1.11
N MET A 936 -23.82 -5.17 -1.69
CA MET A 936 -23.17 -6.13 -2.61
C MET A 936 -22.77 -7.43 -1.92
N GLU A 937 -22.30 -7.36 -0.68
CA GLU A 937 -21.81 -8.50 0.10
C GLU A 937 -22.92 -9.28 0.80
N TRP A 938 -24.15 -8.76 0.81
CA TRP A 938 -25.22 -9.25 1.67
C TRP A 938 -25.63 -10.70 1.36
N ILE A 939 -25.75 -11.02 0.07
CA ILE A 939 -26.05 -12.39 -0.39
C ILE A 939 -24.87 -13.33 -0.08
N PRO A 940 -23.63 -13.04 -0.55
CA PRO A 940 -22.43 -13.80 -0.18
C PRO A 940 -22.28 -14.07 1.31
N GLN A 941 -22.50 -13.05 2.15
CA GLN A 941 -22.35 -13.14 3.60
C GLN A 941 -23.25 -14.21 4.23
N GLN A 942 -24.44 -14.41 3.68
CA GLN A 942 -25.40 -15.38 4.21
C GLN A 942 -25.17 -16.80 3.66
N ILE A 943 -24.82 -16.93 2.38
CA ILE A 943 -24.75 -18.24 1.73
C ILE A 943 -23.42 -18.97 1.94
N LEU A 944 -22.29 -18.27 2.10
CA LEU A 944 -20.97 -18.92 2.11
C LEU A 944 -20.81 -19.96 3.23
N SER A 945 -21.46 -19.75 4.37
CA SER A 945 -21.44 -20.71 5.50
C SER A 945 -22.23 -21.99 5.22
N LEU A 946 -23.10 -21.98 4.22
CA LEU A 946 -23.97 -23.10 3.82
C LEU A 946 -23.36 -23.95 2.69
N LEU A 947 -22.21 -23.52 2.15
CA LEU A 947 -21.58 -24.10 0.97
C LEU A 947 -20.26 -24.79 1.31
N LYS A 948 -19.89 -25.80 0.51
CA LYS A 948 -18.59 -26.49 0.57
C LYS A 948 -17.96 -26.66 -0.81
N GLU A 949 -16.65 -26.84 -0.80
CA GLU A 949 -15.89 -27.26 -1.98
C GLU A 949 -16.40 -28.58 -2.52
N ASP A 950 -16.30 -28.74 -3.84
CA ASP A 950 -16.78 -29.94 -4.49
C ASP A 950 -15.87 -31.13 -4.24
N GLU A 951 -16.46 -32.29 -4.01
CA GLU A 951 -15.73 -33.55 -3.83
C GLU A 951 -15.84 -34.32 -5.13
N PRO A 952 -14.73 -34.56 -5.86
CA PRO A 952 -14.80 -35.24 -7.14
C PRO A 952 -15.37 -36.65 -6.97
N ARG A 953 -16.54 -36.85 -7.55
CA ARG A 953 -17.23 -38.14 -7.62
C ARG A 953 -17.11 -38.71 -9.02
N ILE A 954 -16.58 -39.91 -9.14
CA ILE A 954 -16.53 -40.66 -10.39
C ILE A 954 -17.59 -41.73 -10.33
N THR A 955 -18.58 -41.66 -11.22
CA THR A 955 -19.52 -42.77 -11.40
C THR A 955 -19.05 -43.63 -12.57
N VAL A 956 -18.72 -44.88 -12.28
CA VAL A 956 -18.34 -45.87 -13.27
C VAL A 956 -19.54 -46.76 -13.55
N TYR A 957 -19.97 -46.80 -14.80
CA TYR A 957 -20.87 -47.80 -15.32
C TYR A 957 -20.04 -48.95 -15.86
N ALA A 958 -20.20 -50.15 -15.31
CA ALA A 958 -19.51 -51.33 -15.76
C ALA A 958 -20.53 -52.38 -16.21
N PHE A 959 -20.31 -52.89 -17.43
CA PHE A 959 -21.06 -53.96 -18.02
C PHE A 959 -20.23 -55.24 -17.99
N GLY A 960 -20.79 -56.31 -17.43
CA GLY A 960 -20.20 -57.63 -17.44
C GLY A 960 -21.10 -58.61 -18.16
N GLN A 961 -20.52 -59.45 -19.01
CA GLN A 961 -21.21 -60.59 -19.61
C GLN A 961 -20.59 -61.88 -19.10
N ALA A 962 -21.44 -62.78 -18.60
CA ALA A 962 -21.06 -64.17 -18.38
C ALA A 962 -21.15 -64.90 -19.72
N LEU A 963 -20.06 -65.56 -20.10
CA LEU A 963 -19.95 -66.28 -21.37
C LEU A 963 -19.83 -67.78 -21.13
N LYS A 964 -20.49 -68.59 -21.96
CA LYS A 964 -20.22 -70.02 -22.10
C LYS A 964 -19.79 -70.32 -23.54
N PRO A 965 -19.02 -71.39 -23.80
CA PRO A 965 -18.79 -71.84 -25.16
C PRO A 965 -20.13 -72.01 -25.91
N ALA A 966 -20.25 -71.38 -27.08
CA ALA A 966 -21.43 -71.56 -27.92
C ALA A 966 -21.53 -73.04 -28.36
N GLU A 967 -22.73 -73.48 -28.74
CA GLU A 967 -22.92 -74.86 -29.15
C GLU A 967 -22.03 -75.19 -30.37
N ASN A 968 -21.34 -76.33 -30.33
CA ASN A 968 -20.35 -76.76 -31.34
C ASN A 968 -19.14 -75.82 -31.54
N SER A 969 -18.82 -74.95 -30.58
CA SER A 969 -17.69 -74.01 -30.67
C SER A 969 -16.34 -74.54 -30.20
N ILE A 970 -16.29 -75.72 -29.58
CA ILE A 970 -15.03 -76.29 -29.09
C ILE A 970 -14.38 -77.07 -30.23
N VAL A 971 -13.13 -76.73 -30.56
CA VAL A 971 -12.37 -77.46 -31.58
C VAL A 971 -12.04 -78.86 -31.06
N THR A 972 -12.74 -79.87 -31.58
CA THR A 972 -12.55 -81.28 -31.23
C THR A 972 -11.62 -82.04 -32.17
N ARG A 973 -11.10 -81.39 -33.21
CA ARG A 973 -10.13 -81.97 -34.14
C ARG A 973 -8.71 -81.87 -33.56
N PRO A 974 -7.91 -82.96 -33.52
CA PRO A 974 -6.53 -82.93 -33.02
C PRO A 974 -5.67 -81.94 -33.82
N GLY A 975 -5.00 -81.02 -33.13
CA GLY A 975 -4.19 -79.96 -33.73
C GLY A 975 -3.84 -78.87 -32.72
N GLN A 976 -3.16 -77.82 -33.17
CA GLN A 976 -2.65 -76.73 -32.31
C GLN A 976 -3.73 -75.98 -31.52
N TYR A 977 -5.00 -76.05 -31.96
CA TYR A 977 -6.14 -75.38 -31.33
C TYR A 977 -7.14 -76.35 -30.69
N TYR A 978 -6.76 -77.62 -30.48
CA TYR A 978 -7.60 -78.62 -29.83
C TYR A 978 -8.04 -78.16 -28.43
N GLN A 979 -9.34 -78.30 -28.14
CA GLN A 979 -10.03 -77.78 -26.94
C GLN A 979 -10.13 -76.24 -26.84
N MET A 980 -9.73 -75.49 -27.86
CA MET A 980 -10.00 -74.05 -27.87
C MET A 980 -11.43 -73.77 -28.31
N CYS A 981 -12.06 -72.81 -27.64
CA CYS A 981 -13.39 -72.32 -27.97
C CYS A 981 -13.30 -71.24 -29.05
N THR A 982 -14.02 -71.42 -30.15
CA THR A 982 -14.02 -70.51 -31.31
C THR A 982 -15.09 -69.45 -31.23
N ASN A 983 -16.11 -69.63 -30.39
CA ASN A 983 -17.22 -68.70 -30.23
C ASN A 983 -17.89 -68.86 -28.87
N TYR A 984 -18.32 -67.77 -28.25
CA TYR A 984 -19.00 -67.77 -26.95
C TYR A 984 -20.46 -67.31 -27.09
N ALA A 985 -21.35 -67.91 -26.31
CA ALA A 985 -22.73 -67.47 -26.12
C ALA A 985 -22.85 -66.75 -24.77
N VAL A 986 -23.57 -65.63 -24.75
CA VAL A 986 -23.88 -64.89 -23.52
C VAL A 986 -24.90 -65.69 -22.69
N VAL A 987 -24.65 -65.83 -21.39
CA VAL A 987 -25.49 -66.61 -20.45
C VAL A 987 -26.11 -65.74 -19.36
N GLY A 988 -25.61 -64.51 -19.22
CA GLY A 988 -26.11 -63.54 -18.27
C GLY A 988 -25.38 -62.23 -18.47
N GLU A 989 -26.10 -61.14 -18.24
CA GLU A 989 -25.58 -59.79 -18.32
C GLU A 989 -25.74 -59.12 -16.96
N VAL A 990 -24.79 -58.26 -16.61
CA VAL A 990 -24.88 -57.47 -15.39
C VAL A 990 -24.41 -56.06 -15.69
N PHE A 991 -25.27 -55.10 -15.36
CA PHE A 991 -24.93 -53.69 -15.37
C PHE A 991 -24.74 -53.24 -13.93
N THR A 992 -23.61 -52.60 -13.66
CA THR A 992 -23.35 -52.03 -12.34
C THR A 992 -23.03 -50.55 -12.47
N LYS A 993 -23.58 -49.77 -11.55
CA LYS A 993 -23.25 -48.36 -11.36
C LYS A 993 -22.53 -48.26 -10.02
N THR A 994 -21.26 -47.87 -10.06
CA THR A 994 -20.46 -47.64 -8.86
C THR A 994 -20.06 -46.18 -8.80
N THR A 995 -20.42 -45.48 -7.73
CA THR A 995 -19.97 -44.11 -7.47
C THR A 995 -18.80 -44.15 -6.49
N TYR A 996 -17.66 -43.66 -6.95
CA TYR A 996 -16.44 -43.47 -6.17
C TYR A 996 -16.31 -42.01 -5.78
N LYS A 997 -16.05 -41.74 -4.50
CA LYS A 997 -15.47 -40.49 -4.03
C LYS A 997 -13.95 -40.59 -4.10
N LEU A 998 -13.31 -39.61 -4.72
CA LEU A 998 -11.86 -39.49 -4.67
C LEU A 998 -11.45 -38.68 -3.45
N GLU A 999 -10.70 -39.31 -2.54
CA GLU A 999 -10.13 -38.66 -1.36
C GLU A 999 -8.66 -38.35 -1.61
N ASP A 1000 -8.25 -37.14 -1.22
CA ASP A 1000 -6.85 -36.75 -1.22
C ASP A 1000 -6.10 -37.47 -0.08
N GLN A 1001 -5.09 -38.25 -0.42
CA GLN A 1001 -4.20 -38.91 0.54
C GLN A 1001 -2.76 -38.52 0.21
N TRP A 1002 -2.00 -38.05 1.21
CA TRP A 1002 -0.61 -37.65 0.96
C TRP A 1002 0.37 -38.61 1.62
N GLU A 1003 1.32 -39.10 0.83
CA GLU A 1003 2.46 -39.89 1.30
C GLU A 1003 3.68 -38.99 1.32
N GLY A 1004 3.97 -38.39 2.49
CA GLY A 1004 5.01 -37.36 2.63
C GLY A 1004 4.65 -36.06 1.90
N THR A 1005 5.44 -35.68 0.90
CA THR A 1005 5.22 -34.49 0.05
C THR A 1005 4.47 -34.77 -1.24
N ASN A 1006 4.08 -36.02 -1.51
CA ASN A 1006 3.44 -36.40 -2.77
C ASN A 1006 1.92 -36.56 -2.60
N LYS A 1007 1.17 -35.99 -3.56
CA LYS A 1007 -0.29 -36.13 -3.63
C LYS A 1007 -0.64 -37.48 -4.25
N VAL A 1008 -1.42 -38.29 -3.54
CA VAL A 1008 -1.98 -39.56 -4.00
C VAL A 1008 -3.50 -39.48 -3.87
N PHE A 1009 -4.25 -40.11 -4.78
CA PHE A 1009 -5.70 -40.14 -4.71
C PHE A 1009 -6.17 -41.54 -4.31
N ARG A 1010 -7.06 -41.62 -3.33
CA ARG A 1010 -7.70 -42.86 -2.89
C ARG A 1010 -9.16 -42.85 -3.33
N ALA A 1011 -9.57 -43.83 -4.12
CA ALA A 1011 -10.98 -44.02 -4.44
C ALA A 1011 -11.70 -44.77 -3.32
N VAL A 1012 -12.79 -44.19 -2.82
CA VAL A 1012 -13.68 -44.78 -1.82
C VAL A 1012 -15.04 -44.99 -2.47
N ILE A 1013 -15.59 -46.21 -2.39
CA ILE A 1013 -16.93 -46.52 -2.92
C ILE A 1013 -17.97 -45.88 -2.00
N GLU A 1014 -18.73 -44.91 -2.50
CA GLU A 1014 -19.85 -44.28 -1.79
C GLU A 1014 -21.16 -45.03 -2.05
N ASP A 1015 -21.40 -45.43 -3.30
CA ASP A 1015 -22.63 -46.11 -3.71
C ASP A 1015 -22.32 -47.21 -4.74
N TYR A 1016 -23.02 -48.33 -4.62
CA TYR A 1016 -22.90 -49.46 -5.54
C TYR A 1016 -24.30 -50.03 -5.80
N GLN A 1017 -24.72 -49.96 -7.05
CA GLN A 1017 -26.02 -50.43 -7.51
C GLN A 1017 -25.84 -51.42 -8.66
N VAL A 1018 -26.49 -52.58 -8.55
CA VAL A 1018 -26.71 -53.47 -9.70
C VAL A 1018 -27.96 -52.96 -10.39
N LEU A 1019 -27.82 -52.52 -11.64
CA LEU A 1019 -28.94 -52.06 -12.45
C LEU A 1019 -29.66 -53.30 -12.99
N ALA A 1020 -30.94 -53.42 -12.67
CA ALA A 1020 -31.79 -54.46 -13.24
C ALA A 1020 -32.03 -54.16 -14.74
N GLU A 1021 -32.08 -55.20 -15.56
CA GLU A 1021 -32.67 -55.10 -16.90
C GLU A 1021 -34.17 -54.84 -16.73
N GLU A 1022 -34.64 -53.66 -17.14
CA GLU A 1022 -36.04 -53.47 -17.54
C GLU A 1022 -36.20 -53.81 -19.02
#